data_AF-A0A2Z5USY9-F1
#
_entry.id   AF-A0A2Z5USY9-F1
#
_cell.length_a   1.000
_cell.length_b   1.000
_cell.length_c   1.000
_cell.angle_alpha   90.00
_cell.angle_beta   90.00
_cell.angle_gamma   90.00
#
_symmetry.space_group_name_H-M   'P 1'
#
loop_
_entity.id
_entity.type
_entity.pdbx_description
1 polymer ?
#
loop_
_entity_poly.entity_id
_entity_poly.type
_entity_poly.pdbx_seq_one_letter_code
_entity_poly.pdbx_strand_id
1 'polypeptide(L)'
;MHAIFATSTRGSTCPPPTLRLLGDFAVDPALLAPHGRKARALLARLALADGPLSRDRLSALLWSHRAEPQAHASLRQCLMELKAWTRASPPLLHADREAIAIDHAHVADDVSLLLSACARDDADAVLRWLPADEAPLLADLDGVDEAFDDWLAAERARNTELVVREVLAMAERLLAAGEVDRSLRVADRMTRFDPCSEHAARLVMQARWQSGDDDGVRHAWHRLEDAVARGLDGRPSPETARLYHRLMAETSRLPGRGAAWSLVARPPDRRVRRVAAVVAAMIAFGLTSADAPRKGGGASGAMTPTVRIDPVVSRNHGTIERGFADALAGDFVRLANASGGLVRILDGQARGGGDFIVRVAINRDADALTSESRVVDARSGAILWSNQLSGSPRDLTRLRERTAVSVAAVIDCALRLNDGRAALAADADRRAQVFAICDAHDDQDGARAVALLERFAARWPGDGVALGQLALARAKRIFGEAETADQETHRQLAIRAARRALATDPANVYAMVALSQSGRRERYMVDGLPMLKRALAVDPRFSTALMLQATGLFQAGYVAASVRPSIDAANADPTSIFKALAVVRRLAAAGRLAEAWDRLDAIAAIWPDHPDLVEHRYRLMLEQPDPVRAAALVAATDPDEQWQFDRFILTHIATGSHDSAALDAAAEIEYSRFPAVAYQLAAHYTRLGDIRRALIWLDRAPVRQTSGQWSLLYWPSVAPLRREPRFFAKMARLGLVDYWRRENRWPDFCREPGLRYDCRREAARLVDAARSINAGSAASR
;
A
#
# COMPACT_ATOMS: atom_id res chain seq x y z
N MET A 1 10.69 53.66 -31.18
CA MET A 1 10.30 54.76 -32.08
C MET A 1 8.93 54.45 -32.65
N HIS A 2 8.02 55.42 -32.60
CA HIS A 2 6.56 55.30 -32.81
C HIS A 2 6.10 54.63 -34.11
N ALA A 3 5.10 53.75 -33.94
CA ALA A 3 3.76 53.71 -34.55
C ALA A 3 3.52 53.85 -36.08
N ILE A 4 2.43 53.18 -36.48
CA ILE A 4 1.57 53.37 -37.66
C ILE A 4 1.98 52.57 -38.93
N PHE A 5 1.36 51.39 -39.08
CA PHE A 5 0.39 51.17 -40.16
C PHE A 5 -0.63 50.12 -39.68
N ALA A 6 -1.83 50.59 -39.35
CA ALA A 6 -3.02 49.76 -39.26
C ALA A 6 -3.60 49.64 -40.68
N THR A 7 -3.62 48.43 -41.23
CA THR A 7 -4.53 48.06 -42.30
C THR A 7 -5.28 46.80 -41.86
N SER A 8 -6.57 47.03 -41.58
CA SER A 8 -7.60 46.03 -41.37
C SER A 8 -7.56 44.97 -42.47
N THR A 9 -7.14 43.76 -42.11
CA THR A 9 -7.58 42.54 -42.77
C THR A 9 -8.33 41.73 -41.73
N ARG A 10 -9.67 41.67 -41.89
CA ARG A 10 -10.49 40.62 -41.29
C ARG A 10 -10.10 39.29 -41.96
N GLY A 11 -8.96 38.74 -41.58
CA GLY A 11 -8.60 37.36 -41.83
C GLY A 11 -9.04 36.56 -40.61
N SER A 12 -9.87 35.54 -40.81
CA SER A 12 -10.11 34.52 -39.80
C SER A 12 -8.77 34.00 -39.30
N THR A 13 -8.33 34.48 -38.15
CA THR A 13 -7.11 34.00 -37.49
C THR A 13 -7.39 32.59 -37.05
N CYS A 14 -6.98 31.61 -37.87
CA CYS A 14 -6.86 30.24 -37.40
C CYS A 14 -5.93 30.31 -36.17
N PRO A 15 -6.34 29.77 -35.02
CA PRO A 15 -5.51 29.81 -33.83
C PRO A 15 -4.13 29.21 -34.15
N PRO A 16 -3.04 29.73 -33.54
CA PRO A 16 -1.72 29.17 -33.75
C PRO A 16 -1.74 27.67 -33.42
N PRO A 17 -1.06 26.82 -34.20
CA PRO A 17 -1.03 25.41 -33.93
C PRO A 17 -0.50 25.16 -32.52
N THR A 18 -1.18 24.27 -31.82
CA THR A 18 -0.84 23.94 -30.43
C THR A 18 -0.29 22.51 -30.36
N LEU A 19 0.91 22.39 -29.79
CA LEU A 19 1.53 21.12 -29.45
C LEU A 19 1.02 20.64 -28.09
N ARG A 20 0.56 19.39 -28.04
CA ARG A 20 0.26 18.68 -26.79
C ARG A 20 1.47 17.87 -26.41
N LEU A 21 2.11 18.25 -25.30
CA LEU A 21 3.32 17.62 -24.79
C LEU A 21 3.03 16.89 -23.46
N LEU A 22 2.04 17.33 -22.70
CA LEU A 22 1.61 16.68 -21.46
C LEU A 22 0.70 15.47 -21.78
N GLY A 23 1.26 14.26 -21.69
CA GLY A 23 0.65 13.02 -22.18
C GLY A 23 1.15 12.63 -23.58
N ASP A 24 0.31 12.01 -24.39
CA ASP A 24 0.67 11.63 -25.77
C ASP A 24 0.93 12.86 -26.65
N PHE A 25 1.94 12.77 -27.52
CA PHE A 25 2.24 13.83 -28.46
C PHE A 25 1.08 14.02 -29.45
N ALA A 26 0.53 15.23 -29.50
CA ALA A 26 -0.44 15.62 -30.52
C ALA A 26 -0.21 17.05 -31.02
N VAL A 27 -0.79 17.36 -32.18
CA VAL A 27 -0.80 18.70 -32.75
C VAL A 27 -2.25 19.07 -33.05
N ASP A 28 -2.67 20.27 -32.67
CA ASP A 28 -3.94 20.86 -33.06
C ASP A 28 -3.68 22.03 -34.01
N PRO A 29 -4.16 22.03 -35.27
CA PRO A 29 -4.96 20.97 -35.91
C PRO A 29 -4.14 19.72 -36.26
N ALA A 30 -4.77 18.55 -36.16
CA ALA A 30 -4.16 17.24 -36.41
C ALA A 30 -3.55 17.07 -37.82
N LEU A 31 -3.98 17.89 -38.79
CA LEU A 31 -3.41 17.91 -40.14
C LEU A 31 -1.91 18.28 -40.15
N LEU A 32 -1.44 19.02 -39.14
CA LEU A 32 -0.03 19.39 -39.00
C LEU A 32 0.79 18.33 -38.24
N ALA A 33 0.16 17.29 -37.69
CA ALA A 33 0.85 16.24 -36.96
C ALA A 33 1.65 15.33 -37.91
N PRO A 34 2.97 15.16 -37.72
CA PRO A 34 3.74 14.22 -38.52
C PRO A 34 3.36 12.76 -38.20
N HIS A 35 3.54 11.90 -39.18
CA HIS A 35 3.27 10.46 -39.05
C HIS A 35 4.45 9.72 -38.41
N GLY A 36 5.68 10.13 -38.71
CA GLY A 36 6.90 9.52 -38.21
C GLY A 36 7.18 9.87 -36.75
N ARG A 37 7.44 8.84 -35.92
CA ARG A 37 7.80 9.03 -34.49
C ARG A 37 9.03 9.94 -34.30
N LYS A 38 10.05 9.84 -35.16
CA LYS A 38 11.24 10.72 -35.11
C LYS A 38 10.93 12.17 -35.48
N ALA A 39 9.93 12.42 -36.35
CA ALA A 39 9.47 13.77 -36.67
C ALA A 39 8.66 14.39 -35.52
N ARG A 40 7.85 13.58 -34.82
CA ARG A 40 7.18 13.99 -33.57
C ARG A 40 8.19 14.32 -32.47
N ALA A 41 9.16 13.43 -32.25
CA ALA A 41 10.25 13.63 -31.29
C ALA A 41 11.09 14.88 -31.59
N LEU A 42 11.36 15.17 -32.87
CA LEU A 42 12.03 16.39 -33.31
C LEU A 42 11.21 17.64 -32.96
N LEU A 43 9.91 17.68 -33.29
CA LEU A 43 9.04 18.81 -32.94
C LEU A 43 8.94 19.02 -31.43
N ALA A 44 8.73 17.94 -30.67
CA ALA A 44 8.66 17.99 -29.22
C ALA A 44 9.96 18.51 -28.60
N ARG A 45 11.12 18.04 -29.10
CA ARG A 45 12.44 18.51 -28.67
C ARG A 45 12.65 19.99 -28.93
N LEU A 46 12.17 20.49 -30.08
CA LEU A 46 12.27 21.91 -30.44
C LEU A 46 11.32 22.78 -29.62
N ALA A 47 10.11 22.29 -29.32
CA ALA A 47 9.14 22.97 -28.48
C ALA A 47 9.63 23.16 -27.04
N LEU A 48 10.39 22.19 -26.51
CA LEU A 48 10.98 22.23 -25.17
C LEU A 48 12.39 22.86 -25.15
N ALA A 49 12.83 23.50 -26.24
CA ALA A 49 14.13 24.14 -26.30
C ALA A 49 14.03 25.64 -25.99
N ASP A 50 14.94 26.15 -25.16
CA ASP A 50 15.06 27.59 -24.89
C ASP A 50 15.58 28.41 -26.09
N GLY A 51 15.92 27.75 -27.21
CA GLY A 51 16.45 28.39 -28.40
C GLY A 51 16.83 27.41 -29.51
N PRO A 52 17.44 27.93 -30.60
CA PRO A 52 17.81 27.12 -31.76
C PRO A 52 18.77 25.97 -31.40
N LEU A 53 18.53 24.80 -31.99
CA LEU A 53 19.38 23.61 -31.81
C LEU A 53 20.16 23.31 -33.08
N SER A 54 21.44 22.97 -32.93
CA SER A 54 22.26 22.58 -34.09
C SER A 54 21.78 21.27 -34.70
N ARG A 55 21.99 21.13 -36.01
CA ARG A 55 21.67 19.90 -36.76
C ARG A 55 22.43 18.69 -36.22
N ASP A 56 23.68 18.89 -35.79
CA ASP A 56 24.53 17.83 -35.25
C ASP A 56 23.97 17.34 -33.91
N ARG A 57 23.56 18.26 -33.03
CA ARG A 57 22.97 17.92 -31.73
C ARG A 57 21.66 17.16 -31.88
N LEU A 58 20.81 17.57 -32.80
CA LEU A 58 19.55 16.87 -33.11
C LEU A 58 19.82 15.50 -33.75
N SER A 59 20.84 15.39 -34.59
CA SER A 59 21.23 14.14 -35.24
C SER A 59 21.77 13.13 -34.23
N ALA A 60 22.63 13.56 -33.31
CA ALA A 60 23.18 12.74 -32.25
C ALA A 60 22.11 12.29 -31.24
N LEU A 61 21.11 13.15 -30.97
CA LEU A 61 20.01 12.83 -30.05
C LEU A 61 19.04 11.79 -30.64
N LEU A 62 18.64 11.98 -31.91
CA LEU A 62 17.59 11.17 -32.53
C LEU A 62 18.11 10.00 -33.35
N TRP A 63 19.41 9.87 -33.59
CA TRP A 63 20.01 8.75 -34.34
C TRP A 63 21.41 8.38 -33.81
N SER A 64 21.53 8.15 -32.49
CA SER A 64 22.82 7.98 -31.80
C SER A 64 23.69 6.84 -32.35
N HIS A 65 23.07 5.77 -32.87
CA HIS A 65 23.78 4.61 -33.41
C HIS A 65 24.22 4.76 -34.88
N ARG A 66 23.92 5.88 -35.54
CA ARG A 66 24.28 6.10 -36.95
C ARG A 66 25.53 6.96 -37.06
N ALA A 67 26.39 6.62 -38.02
CA ALA A 67 27.48 7.50 -38.42
C ALA A 67 26.92 8.85 -38.90
N GLU A 68 27.62 9.93 -38.58
CA GLU A 68 27.20 11.32 -38.75
C GLU A 68 26.61 11.64 -40.15
N PRO A 69 27.22 11.23 -41.29
CA PRO A 69 26.63 11.49 -42.62
C PRO A 69 25.25 10.85 -42.81
N GLN A 70 25.02 9.67 -42.24
CA GLN A 70 23.74 8.96 -42.32
C GLN A 70 22.70 9.56 -41.38
N ALA A 71 23.12 10.03 -40.20
CA ALA A 71 22.26 10.75 -39.27
C ALA A 71 21.75 12.08 -39.89
N HIS A 72 22.63 12.85 -40.54
CA HIS A 72 22.24 14.07 -41.27
C HIS A 72 21.29 13.83 -42.44
N ALA A 73 21.51 12.74 -43.20
CA ALA A 73 20.58 12.34 -44.26
C ALA A 73 19.18 12.02 -43.68
N SER A 74 19.15 11.36 -42.52
CA SER A 74 17.90 11.03 -41.81
C SER A 74 17.19 12.27 -41.28
N LEU A 75 17.93 13.23 -40.70
CA LEU A 75 17.41 14.53 -40.29
C LEU A 75 16.83 15.31 -41.48
N ARG A 76 17.48 15.27 -42.65
CA ARG A 76 16.94 15.89 -43.87
C ARG A 76 15.61 15.28 -44.28
N GLN A 77 15.49 13.95 -44.25
CA GLN A 77 14.23 13.26 -44.54
C GLN A 77 13.13 13.63 -43.53
N CYS A 78 13.49 13.70 -42.25
CA CYS A 78 12.60 14.13 -41.17
C CYS A 78 12.06 15.55 -41.40
N LEU A 79 12.91 16.49 -41.82
CA LEU A 79 12.49 17.85 -42.16
C LEU A 79 11.63 17.93 -43.43
N MET A 80 11.81 17.01 -44.38
CA MET A 80 10.94 16.93 -45.57
C MET A 80 9.50 16.52 -45.20
N GLU A 81 9.34 15.67 -44.18
CA GLU A 81 8.03 15.36 -43.61
C GLU A 81 7.40 16.61 -42.96
N LEU A 82 8.20 17.41 -42.28
CA LEU A 82 7.79 18.68 -41.66
C LEU A 82 7.69 19.86 -42.64
N LYS A 83 7.58 19.62 -43.96
CA LYS A 83 7.49 20.69 -44.97
C LYS A 83 6.36 21.68 -44.69
N ALA A 84 5.22 21.21 -44.16
CA ALA A 84 4.07 22.05 -43.82
C ALA A 84 4.40 23.09 -42.74
N TRP A 85 5.33 22.76 -41.83
CA TRP A 85 5.82 23.66 -40.78
C TRP A 85 6.82 24.68 -41.35
N THR A 86 7.77 24.21 -42.15
CA THR A 86 8.83 25.07 -42.74
C THR A 86 8.32 26.01 -43.83
N ARG A 87 7.21 25.67 -44.51
CA ARG A 87 6.65 26.44 -45.63
C ARG A 87 5.38 27.20 -45.28
N ALA A 88 4.97 27.19 -44.00
CA ALA A 88 3.89 28.04 -43.53
C ALA A 88 4.25 29.52 -43.74
N SER A 89 3.24 30.39 -43.77
CA SER A 89 3.42 31.84 -43.88
C SER A 89 2.61 32.53 -42.77
N PRO A 90 3.26 33.00 -41.70
CA PRO A 90 4.70 32.93 -41.42
C PRO A 90 5.19 31.48 -41.15
N PRO A 91 6.50 31.16 -41.31
CA PRO A 91 7.03 29.84 -41.02
C PRO A 91 6.85 29.45 -39.55
N LEU A 92 6.41 28.21 -39.29
CA LEU A 92 6.24 27.70 -37.92
C LEU A 92 7.52 27.04 -37.38
N LEU A 93 8.42 26.65 -38.29
CA LEU A 93 9.70 26.03 -37.98
C LEU A 93 10.78 26.60 -38.93
N HIS A 94 11.81 27.19 -38.34
CA HIS A 94 12.98 27.70 -39.04
C HIS A 94 14.03 26.61 -39.10
N ALA A 95 14.48 26.25 -40.30
CA ALA A 95 15.56 25.29 -40.49
C ALA A 95 16.53 25.81 -41.53
N ASP A 96 17.76 26.11 -41.10
CA ASP A 96 18.85 26.50 -41.98
C ASP A 96 19.95 25.42 -42.04
N ARG A 97 21.15 25.81 -42.49
CA ARG A 97 22.29 24.90 -42.64
C ARG A 97 22.93 24.51 -41.30
N GLU A 98 22.76 25.31 -40.26
CA GLU A 98 23.44 25.14 -38.97
C GLU A 98 22.46 24.78 -37.85
N ALA A 99 21.29 25.41 -37.81
CA ALA A 99 20.34 25.31 -36.71
C ALA A 99 18.89 25.08 -37.17
N ILE A 100 18.11 24.57 -36.23
CA ILE A 100 16.67 24.34 -36.36
C ILE A 100 15.99 24.91 -35.10
N ALA A 101 14.93 25.68 -35.28
CA ALA A 101 14.16 26.30 -34.21
C ALA A 101 12.67 26.30 -34.54
N ILE A 102 11.82 26.19 -33.51
CA ILE A 102 10.40 26.42 -33.64
C ILE A 102 10.10 27.91 -33.42
N ASP A 103 9.11 28.44 -34.13
CA ASP A 103 8.69 29.83 -33.93
C ASP A 103 7.67 29.93 -32.79
N HIS A 104 8.15 30.18 -31.58
CA HIS A 104 7.30 30.32 -30.39
C HIS A 104 6.34 31.52 -30.44
N ALA A 105 6.48 32.45 -31.40
CA ALA A 105 5.50 33.51 -31.61
C ALA A 105 4.25 33.01 -32.37
N HIS A 106 4.39 31.94 -33.15
CA HIS A 106 3.33 31.40 -34.01
C HIS A 106 2.98 29.94 -33.72
N VAL A 107 3.69 29.28 -32.81
CA VAL A 107 3.39 27.93 -32.31
C VAL A 107 3.25 28.00 -30.80
N ALA A 108 2.16 27.44 -30.28
CA ALA A 108 1.97 27.27 -28.84
C ALA A 108 2.21 25.82 -28.43
N ASP A 109 2.53 25.61 -27.16
CA ASP A 109 2.55 24.29 -26.52
C ASP A 109 1.76 24.33 -25.22
N ASP A 110 1.17 23.20 -24.84
CA ASP A 110 0.31 23.09 -23.67
C ASP A 110 1.02 23.39 -22.35
N VAL A 111 2.32 23.13 -22.24
CA VAL A 111 3.13 23.52 -21.06
C VAL A 111 3.20 25.03 -20.95
N SER A 112 3.64 25.74 -21.99
CA SER A 112 3.71 27.21 -22.01
C SER A 112 2.34 27.86 -21.78
N LEU A 113 1.28 27.31 -22.38
CA LEU A 113 -0.10 27.79 -22.18
C LEU A 113 -0.57 27.59 -20.74
N LEU A 114 -0.24 26.45 -20.13
CA LEU A 114 -0.52 26.16 -18.72
C LEU A 114 0.19 27.15 -17.80
N LEU A 115 1.49 27.39 -18.02
CA LEU A 115 2.28 28.31 -17.20
C LEU A 115 1.79 29.75 -17.33
N SER A 116 1.43 30.19 -18.55
CA SER A 116 0.81 31.50 -18.78
C SER A 116 -0.54 31.63 -18.07
N ALA A 117 -1.35 30.55 -18.06
CA ALA A 117 -2.60 30.53 -17.32
C ALA A 117 -2.38 30.63 -15.80
N CYS A 118 -1.36 29.94 -15.27
CA CYS A 118 -0.98 30.06 -13.86
C CYS A 118 -0.57 31.50 -13.49
N ALA A 119 0.21 32.17 -14.34
CA ALA A 119 0.65 33.55 -14.11
C ALA A 119 -0.51 34.58 -14.13
N ARG A 120 -1.63 34.26 -14.78
CA ARG A 120 -2.83 35.10 -14.88
C ARG A 120 -3.95 34.67 -13.93
N ASP A 121 -3.70 33.68 -13.07
CA ASP A 121 -4.68 33.04 -12.18
C ASP A 121 -5.95 32.53 -12.92
N ASP A 122 -5.77 32.06 -14.16
CA ASP A 122 -6.84 31.59 -15.04
C ASP A 122 -7.11 30.08 -14.83
N ALA A 123 -7.91 29.78 -13.80
CA ALA A 123 -8.21 28.41 -13.38
C ALA A 123 -8.83 27.54 -14.48
N ASP A 124 -9.72 28.10 -15.31
CA ASP A 124 -10.40 27.33 -16.35
C ASP A 124 -9.45 26.99 -17.51
N ALA A 125 -8.50 27.88 -17.83
CA ALA A 125 -7.43 27.56 -18.77
C ALA A 125 -6.48 26.50 -18.17
N VAL A 126 -6.12 26.58 -16.89
CA VAL A 126 -5.29 25.54 -16.24
C VAL A 126 -5.97 24.17 -16.30
N LEU A 127 -7.25 24.08 -15.97
CA LEU A 127 -8.01 22.82 -16.01
C LEU A 127 -8.19 22.24 -17.42
N ARG A 128 -8.04 23.06 -18.46
CA ARG A 128 -8.09 22.65 -19.87
C ARG A 128 -6.78 22.02 -20.34
N TRP A 129 -5.65 22.53 -19.86
CA TRP A 129 -4.32 22.13 -20.32
C TRP A 129 -3.67 21.09 -19.40
N LEU A 130 -4.00 21.07 -18.11
CA LEU A 130 -3.52 20.06 -17.16
C LEU A 130 -4.27 18.72 -17.38
N PRO A 131 -3.57 17.59 -17.61
CA PRO A 131 -4.18 16.28 -17.74
C PRO A 131 -5.06 15.91 -16.54
N ALA A 132 -6.10 15.10 -16.80
CA ALA A 132 -7.08 14.71 -15.77
C ALA A 132 -6.52 13.71 -14.74
N ASP A 133 -5.59 12.86 -15.19
CA ASP A 133 -4.91 11.81 -14.44
C ASP A 133 -3.40 11.93 -14.68
N GLU A 134 -2.61 11.14 -13.95
CA GLU A 134 -1.16 11.04 -14.15
C GLU A 134 -0.82 10.73 -15.62
N ALA A 135 -0.09 11.64 -16.27
CA ALA A 135 0.29 11.50 -17.67
C ALA A 135 1.73 12.03 -17.85
N PRO A 136 2.70 11.15 -18.16
CA PRO A 136 4.07 11.60 -18.36
C PRO A 136 4.17 12.45 -19.63
N LEU A 137 5.09 13.41 -19.63
CA LEU A 137 5.43 14.22 -20.80
C LEU A 137 5.81 13.29 -21.97
N LEU A 138 5.15 13.43 -23.12
CA LEU A 138 5.38 12.65 -24.35
C LEU A 138 5.30 11.14 -24.10
N ALA A 139 4.18 10.67 -23.54
CA ALA A 139 3.96 9.29 -23.12
C ALA A 139 4.07 8.24 -24.25
N ASP A 140 3.88 8.62 -25.51
CA ASP A 140 3.94 7.74 -26.68
C ASP A 140 5.31 7.70 -27.38
N LEU A 141 6.30 8.48 -26.90
CA LEU A 141 7.59 8.68 -27.57
C LEU A 141 8.78 7.92 -26.94
N ASP A 142 8.53 6.98 -26.02
CA ASP A 142 9.59 6.09 -25.52
C ASP A 142 10.12 5.12 -26.59
N GLY A 143 11.41 4.80 -26.54
CA GLY A 143 12.05 3.87 -27.48
C GLY A 143 12.28 4.45 -28.87
N VAL A 144 12.37 5.78 -28.99
CA VAL A 144 12.67 6.46 -30.25
C VAL A 144 14.16 6.31 -30.61
N ASP A 145 15.03 6.50 -29.62
CA ASP A 145 16.48 6.33 -29.67
C ASP A 145 17.02 6.40 -28.23
N GLU A 146 18.09 5.67 -27.89
CA GLU A 146 18.62 5.62 -26.52
C GLU A 146 18.98 7.02 -25.97
N ALA A 147 19.66 7.83 -26.78
CA ALA A 147 20.03 9.19 -26.37
C ALA A 147 18.80 10.12 -26.21
N PHE A 148 17.73 9.89 -26.96
CA PHE A 148 16.48 10.63 -26.83
C PHE A 148 15.73 10.22 -25.57
N ASP A 149 15.68 8.93 -25.26
CA ASP A 149 15.02 8.40 -24.06
C ASP A 149 15.70 8.92 -22.79
N ASP A 150 17.04 9.00 -22.76
CA ASP A 150 17.81 9.60 -21.66
C ASP A 150 17.47 11.09 -21.47
N TRP A 151 17.39 11.85 -22.57
CA TRP A 151 16.97 13.25 -22.52
C TRP A 151 15.52 13.38 -22.05
N LEU A 152 14.62 12.54 -22.56
CA LEU A 152 13.19 12.57 -22.24
C LEU A 152 12.94 12.28 -20.76
N ALA A 153 13.68 11.35 -20.16
CA ALA A 153 13.62 11.08 -18.72
C ALA A 153 14.00 12.32 -17.89
N ALA A 154 15.07 13.02 -18.26
CA ALA A 154 15.47 14.27 -17.60
C ALA A 154 14.45 15.40 -17.82
N GLU A 155 13.85 15.46 -19.01
CA GLU A 155 12.85 16.47 -19.37
C GLU A 155 11.53 16.25 -18.63
N ARG A 156 11.09 14.99 -18.47
CA ARG A 156 9.92 14.60 -17.67
C ARG A 156 10.06 15.09 -16.23
N ALA A 157 11.20 14.80 -15.58
CA ALA A 157 11.44 15.24 -14.20
C ALA A 157 11.38 16.78 -14.07
N ARG A 158 12.04 17.51 -14.98
CA ARG A 158 12.07 18.98 -14.96
C ARG A 158 10.70 19.61 -15.18
N ASN A 159 9.93 19.12 -16.16
CA ASN A 159 8.62 19.69 -16.47
C ASN A 159 7.58 19.35 -15.42
N THR A 160 7.60 18.14 -14.86
CA THR A 160 6.71 17.78 -13.75
C THR A 160 6.93 18.70 -12.55
N GLU A 161 8.18 18.91 -12.14
CA GLU A 161 8.52 19.81 -11.03
C GLU A 161 8.04 21.26 -11.30
N LEU A 162 8.27 21.76 -12.51
CA LEU A 162 7.83 23.10 -12.94
C LEU A 162 6.30 23.24 -12.91
N VAL A 163 5.57 22.30 -13.53
CA VAL A 163 4.10 22.31 -13.60
C VAL A 163 3.48 22.23 -12.22
N VAL A 164 3.94 21.30 -11.38
CA VAL A 164 3.44 21.15 -10.01
C VAL A 164 3.65 22.44 -9.21
N ARG A 165 4.85 23.04 -9.29
CA ARG A 165 5.17 24.28 -8.57
C ARG A 165 4.27 25.44 -8.97
N GLU A 166 4.13 25.73 -10.26
CA GLU A 166 3.40 26.91 -10.72
C GLU A 166 1.88 26.78 -10.51
N VAL A 167 1.32 25.58 -10.73
CA VAL A 167 -0.11 25.33 -10.52
C VAL A 167 -0.48 25.39 -9.03
N LEU A 168 0.36 24.86 -8.14
CA LEU A 168 0.12 24.95 -6.70
C LEU A 168 0.26 26.38 -6.19
N ALA A 169 1.25 27.14 -6.66
CA ALA A 169 1.38 28.56 -6.32
C ALA A 169 0.15 29.37 -6.76
N MET A 170 -0.45 29.06 -7.92
CA MET A 170 -1.72 29.65 -8.35
C MET A 170 -2.86 29.25 -7.40
N ALA A 171 -2.99 27.96 -7.06
CA ALA A 171 -4.04 27.48 -6.18
C ALA A 171 -3.96 28.09 -4.77
N GLU A 172 -2.74 28.31 -4.24
CA GLU A 172 -2.48 29.06 -3.01
C GLU A 172 -2.99 30.52 -3.11
N ARG A 173 -2.64 31.23 -4.18
CA ARG A 173 -3.10 32.62 -4.40
C ARG A 173 -4.62 32.71 -4.48
N LEU A 174 -5.27 31.78 -5.20
CA LEU A 174 -6.72 31.70 -5.29
C LEU A 174 -7.37 31.47 -3.91
N LEU A 175 -6.81 30.55 -3.12
CA LEU A 175 -7.31 30.28 -1.76
C LEU A 175 -7.14 31.50 -0.85
N ALA A 176 -5.99 32.17 -0.91
CA ALA A 176 -5.71 33.38 -0.14
C ALA A 176 -6.63 34.56 -0.52
N ALA A 177 -7.06 34.62 -1.78
CA ALA A 177 -8.03 35.61 -2.27
C ALA A 177 -9.50 35.28 -1.90
N GLY A 178 -9.76 34.14 -1.25
CA GLY A 178 -11.11 33.68 -0.91
C GLY A 178 -11.86 33.03 -2.07
N GLU A 179 -11.18 32.76 -3.20
CA GLU A 179 -11.74 32.06 -4.37
C GLU A 179 -11.71 30.54 -4.15
N VAL A 180 -12.38 30.09 -3.07
CA VAL A 180 -12.34 28.72 -2.53
C VAL A 180 -12.66 27.66 -3.59
N ASP A 181 -13.75 27.84 -4.34
CA ASP A 181 -14.18 26.87 -5.35
C ASP A 181 -13.17 26.74 -6.50
N ARG A 182 -12.54 27.85 -6.91
CA ARG A 182 -11.54 27.84 -7.98
C ARG A 182 -10.26 27.16 -7.52
N SER A 183 -9.81 27.48 -6.30
CA SER A 183 -8.67 26.81 -5.68
C SER A 183 -8.91 25.30 -5.52
N LEU A 184 -10.08 24.91 -5.03
CA LEU A 184 -10.45 23.49 -4.86
C LEU A 184 -10.41 22.72 -6.17
N ARG A 185 -10.98 23.27 -7.26
CA ARG A 185 -10.97 22.58 -8.57
C ARG A 185 -9.54 22.36 -9.08
N VAL A 186 -8.69 23.37 -8.96
CA VAL A 186 -7.29 23.31 -9.41
C VAL A 186 -6.48 22.35 -8.54
N ALA A 187 -6.59 22.46 -7.22
CA ALA A 187 -5.87 21.62 -6.28
C ALA A 187 -6.32 20.15 -6.36
N ASP A 188 -7.62 19.85 -6.49
CA ASP A 188 -8.10 18.48 -6.67
C ASP A 188 -7.63 17.89 -8.01
N ARG A 189 -7.56 18.69 -9.09
CA ARG A 189 -6.93 18.25 -10.34
C ARG A 189 -5.46 17.90 -10.13
N MET A 190 -4.73 18.72 -9.37
CA MET A 190 -3.33 18.45 -9.06
C MET A 190 -3.16 17.16 -8.23
N THR A 191 -4.07 16.84 -7.30
CA THR A 191 -4.02 15.55 -6.56
C THR A 191 -4.26 14.31 -7.42
N ARG A 192 -4.71 14.46 -8.68
CA ARG A 192 -4.82 13.34 -9.63
C ARG A 192 -3.62 13.27 -10.56
N PHE A 193 -3.07 14.42 -10.90
CA PHE A 193 -1.87 14.55 -11.72
C PHE A 193 -0.60 14.12 -10.95
N ASP A 194 -0.47 14.53 -9.69
CA ASP A 194 0.55 14.10 -8.73
C ASP A 194 -0.13 13.62 -7.43
N PRO A 195 -0.53 12.34 -7.36
CA PRO A 195 -1.22 11.78 -6.19
C PRO A 195 -0.45 11.87 -4.88
N CYS A 196 0.89 11.91 -4.94
CA CYS A 196 1.75 12.01 -3.76
C CYS A 196 1.97 13.46 -3.31
N SER A 197 1.41 14.45 -4.02
CA SER A 197 1.57 15.86 -3.69
C SER A 197 0.86 16.24 -2.39
N GLU A 198 1.61 16.22 -1.29
CA GLU A 198 1.12 16.67 0.01
C GLU A 198 0.67 18.14 0.00
N HIS A 199 1.34 18.98 -0.77
CA HIS A 199 0.96 20.38 -0.94
C HIS A 199 -0.43 20.49 -1.59
N ALA A 200 -0.67 19.78 -2.69
CA ALA A 200 -1.99 19.76 -3.32
C ALA A 200 -3.08 19.31 -2.34
N ALA A 201 -2.83 18.24 -1.58
CA ALA A 201 -3.75 17.74 -0.58
C ALA A 201 -4.01 18.73 0.56
N ARG A 202 -2.99 19.46 1.04
CA ARG A 202 -3.16 20.53 2.03
C ARG A 202 -4.11 21.62 1.53
N LEU A 203 -3.98 22.05 0.26
CA LEU A 203 -4.86 23.05 -0.35
C LEU A 203 -6.30 22.54 -0.50
N VAL A 204 -6.49 21.28 -0.93
CA VAL A 204 -7.82 20.66 -1.00
C VAL A 204 -8.47 20.62 0.38
N MET A 205 -7.74 20.20 1.42
CA MET A 205 -8.24 20.16 2.80
C MET A 205 -8.63 21.56 3.30
N GLN A 206 -7.80 22.58 3.07
CA GLN A 206 -8.11 23.94 3.49
C GLN A 206 -9.32 24.51 2.75
N ALA A 207 -9.40 24.32 1.43
CA ALA A 207 -10.51 24.80 0.63
C ALA A 207 -11.84 24.14 1.04
N ARG A 208 -11.85 22.81 1.23
CA ARG A 208 -13.04 22.08 1.68
C ARG A 208 -13.48 22.51 3.08
N TRP A 209 -12.53 22.69 3.98
CA TRP A 209 -12.82 23.21 5.32
C TRP A 209 -13.42 24.63 5.29
N GLN A 210 -12.89 25.54 4.46
CA GLN A 210 -13.46 26.89 4.28
C GLN A 210 -14.87 26.87 3.68
N SER A 211 -15.19 25.86 2.86
CA SER A 211 -16.54 25.63 2.34
C SER A 211 -17.49 24.91 3.32
N GLY A 212 -17.00 24.47 4.49
CA GLY A 212 -17.78 23.71 5.48
C GLY A 212 -17.98 22.22 5.16
N ASP A 213 -17.13 21.64 4.30
CA ASP A 213 -17.18 20.25 3.85
C ASP A 213 -16.19 19.37 4.64
N ASP A 214 -16.55 19.03 5.89
CA ASP A 214 -15.68 18.28 6.81
C ASP A 214 -15.40 16.83 6.37
N ASP A 215 -16.40 16.18 5.75
CA ASP A 215 -16.26 14.84 5.17
C ASP A 215 -15.26 14.87 4.01
N GLY A 216 -15.34 15.89 3.15
CA GLY A 216 -14.38 16.08 2.09
C GLY A 216 -12.96 16.36 2.58
N VAL A 217 -12.77 16.98 3.75
CA VAL A 217 -11.43 17.10 4.38
C VAL A 217 -10.89 15.73 4.79
N ARG A 218 -11.72 14.86 5.38
CA ARG A 218 -11.34 13.47 5.71
C ARG A 218 -11.01 12.65 4.46
N HIS A 219 -11.81 12.78 3.41
CA HIS A 219 -11.55 12.10 2.14
C HIS A 219 -10.24 12.57 1.48
N ALA A 220 -9.94 13.87 1.50
CA ALA A 220 -8.67 14.38 0.99
C ALA A 220 -7.48 13.85 1.78
N TRP A 221 -7.60 13.75 3.11
CA TRP A 221 -6.59 13.14 3.98
C TRP A 221 -6.35 11.67 3.66
N HIS A 222 -7.40 10.84 3.59
CA HIS A 222 -7.26 9.41 3.30
C HIS A 222 -6.73 9.13 1.89
N ARG A 223 -7.16 9.91 0.88
CA ARG A 223 -6.58 9.80 -0.47
C ARG A 223 -5.08 10.06 -0.48
N LEU A 224 -4.62 11.05 0.30
CA LEU A 224 -3.19 11.33 0.45
C LEU A 224 -2.48 10.21 1.23
N GLU A 225 -3.05 9.71 2.33
CA GLU A 225 -2.49 8.59 3.07
C GLU A 225 -2.29 7.39 2.17
N ASP A 226 -3.31 7.03 1.39
CA ASP A 226 -3.25 5.94 0.45
C ASP A 226 -2.20 6.19 -0.64
N ALA A 227 -2.20 7.38 -1.26
CA ALA A 227 -1.26 7.71 -2.32
C ALA A 227 0.20 7.76 -1.85
N VAL A 228 0.49 8.35 -0.68
CA VAL A 228 1.84 8.41 -0.11
C VAL A 228 2.27 7.05 0.47
N ALA A 229 1.34 6.22 0.94
CA ALA A 229 1.63 4.83 1.28
C ALA A 229 2.03 3.99 0.05
N ARG A 230 1.61 4.43 -1.15
CA ARG A 230 1.97 3.84 -2.44
C ARG A 230 3.24 4.47 -3.04
N GLY A 231 3.51 5.75 -2.74
CA GLY A 231 4.71 6.51 -3.09
C GLY A 231 5.92 6.30 -2.16
N LEU A 232 7.07 6.85 -2.53
CA LEU A 232 8.40 6.44 -2.08
C LEU A 232 8.78 6.66 -0.60
N ASP A 233 7.95 7.26 0.27
CA ASP A 233 8.36 7.63 1.64
C ASP A 233 7.33 7.37 2.78
N GLY A 234 6.27 6.58 2.57
CA GLY A 234 5.52 5.96 3.66
C GLY A 234 5.01 6.91 4.77
N ARG A 235 3.84 7.51 4.52
CA ARG A 235 2.99 8.40 5.35
C ARG A 235 3.11 9.91 5.02
N PRO A 236 1.99 10.67 5.10
CA PRO A 236 2.02 12.11 4.99
C PRO A 236 2.93 12.77 6.04
N SER A 237 3.61 13.85 5.67
CA SER A 237 4.49 14.61 6.53
C SER A 237 3.80 15.12 7.81
N PRO A 238 4.57 15.37 8.89
CA PRO A 238 4.03 15.95 10.12
C PRO A 238 3.33 17.30 9.93
N GLU A 239 3.74 18.08 8.93
CA GLU A 239 3.11 19.36 8.60
C GLU A 239 1.68 19.15 8.10
N THR A 240 1.49 18.23 7.16
CA THR A 240 0.19 17.88 6.60
C THR A 240 -0.72 17.24 7.64
N ALA A 241 -0.18 16.35 8.49
CA ALA A 241 -0.91 15.77 9.61
C ALA A 241 -1.39 16.83 10.63
N ARG A 242 -0.54 17.81 10.98
CA ARG A 242 -0.92 18.92 11.87
C ARG A 242 -2.02 19.77 11.28
N LEU A 243 -1.99 20.02 9.97
CA LEU A 243 -3.05 20.77 9.29
C LEU A 243 -4.38 20.02 9.40
N TYR A 244 -4.40 18.74 9.02
CA TYR A 244 -5.60 17.90 9.11
C TYR A 244 -6.21 17.92 10.52
N HIS A 245 -5.39 17.65 11.55
CA HIS A 245 -5.85 17.65 12.93
C HIS A 245 -6.38 19.02 13.40
N ARG A 246 -5.77 20.12 12.96
CA ARG A 246 -6.23 21.48 13.28
C ARG A 246 -7.62 21.75 12.68
N LEU A 247 -7.80 21.46 11.40
CA LEU A 247 -9.07 21.66 10.70
C LEU A 247 -10.20 20.86 11.37
N MET A 248 -9.94 19.59 11.71
CA MET A 248 -10.92 18.74 12.41
C MET A 248 -11.23 19.20 13.85
N ALA A 249 -10.24 19.75 14.55
CA ALA A 249 -10.44 20.29 15.89
C ALA A 249 -11.25 21.60 15.88
N GLU A 250 -11.06 22.45 14.88
CA GLU A 250 -11.79 23.72 14.72
C GLU A 250 -13.25 23.49 14.32
N THR A 251 -13.52 22.52 13.45
CA THR A 251 -14.88 22.05 13.15
C THR A 251 -15.63 21.61 14.40
N SER A 252 -14.94 20.88 15.29
CA SER A 252 -15.53 20.36 16.54
C SER A 252 -15.87 21.46 17.57
N ARG A 253 -15.41 22.70 17.36
CA ARG A 253 -15.67 23.86 18.24
C ARG A 253 -16.85 24.72 17.80
N LEU A 254 -17.42 24.51 16.61
CA LEU A 254 -18.62 25.21 16.17
C LEU A 254 -19.85 24.68 16.94
N PRO A 255 -20.55 25.52 17.74
CA PRO A 255 -21.72 25.08 18.46
C PRO A 255 -22.89 24.92 17.49
N GLY A 256 -23.24 23.67 17.22
CA GLY A 256 -24.50 23.31 16.56
C GLY A 256 -24.35 22.48 15.31
N ARG A 257 -23.84 21.25 15.44
CA ARG A 257 -24.15 20.09 14.57
C ARG A 257 -23.43 18.86 15.12
N GLY A 258 -23.98 18.32 16.20
CA GLY A 258 -23.49 17.12 16.86
C GLY A 258 -24.56 16.63 17.81
N ALA A 259 -25.64 16.06 17.27
CA ALA A 259 -26.56 15.28 18.08
C ALA A 259 -25.78 14.06 18.58
N ALA A 260 -25.30 14.17 19.82
CA ALA A 260 -24.64 13.10 20.54
C ALA A 260 -25.60 11.91 20.64
N TRP A 261 -25.25 10.80 20.00
CA TRP A 261 -25.92 9.54 20.23
C TRP A 261 -25.58 9.06 21.65
N SER A 262 -26.53 9.25 22.57
CA SER A 262 -26.55 8.54 23.85
C SER A 262 -27.33 7.25 23.67
N LEU A 263 -26.62 6.14 23.46
CA LEU A 263 -27.22 4.81 23.43
C LEU A 263 -27.39 4.38 24.88
N VAL A 264 -28.65 4.22 25.29
CA VAL A 264 -29.09 3.73 26.59
C VAL A 264 -28.32 2.44 26.92
N ALA A 265 -27.37 2.54 27.85
CA ALA A 265 -26.71 1.39 28.45
C ALA A 265 -27.74 0.63 29.29
N ARG A 266 -28.01 -0.63 28.92
CA ARG A 266 -28.68 -1.58 29.82
C ARG A 266 -27.70 -1.96 30.94
N PRO A 267 -28.14 -2.02 32.21
CA PRO A 267 -27.28 -2.51 33.28
C PRO A 267 -26.97 -4.00 33.08
N PRO A 268 -25.75 -4.46 33.40
CA PRO A 268 -25.36 -5.85 33.22
C PRO A 268 -26.12 -6.77 34.20
N ASP A 269 -26.71 -7.83 33.64
CA ASP A 269 -27.40 -8.87 34.40
C ASP A 269 -26.39 -9.70 35.22
N ARG A 270 -26.78 -10.05 36.45
CA ARG A 270 -25.92 -10.59 37.53
C ARG A 270 -25.40 -12.02 37.30
N ARG A 271 -25.55 -12.59 36.11
CA ARG A 271 -25.13 -13.98 35.80
C ARG A 271 -23.74 -14.14 35.18
N VAL A 272 -23.03 -13.05 34.86
CA VAL A 272 -21.71 -13.10 34.20
C VAL A 272 -20.53 -13.32 35.18
N ARG A 273 -20.75 -13.27 36.49
CA ARG A 273 -19.69 -13.49 37.50
C ARG A 273 -19.20 -14.94 37.65
N ARG A 274 -19.81 -15.92 36.97
CA ARG A 274 -19.36 -17.34 37.04
C ARG A 274 -18.55 -17.81 35.82
N VAL A 275 -18.54 -17.07 34.70
CA VAL A 275 -17.79 -17.46 33.49
C VAL A 275 -16.37 -16.88 33.49
N ALA A 276 -16.16 -15.72 34.13
CA ALA A 276 -14.84 -15.10 34.27
C ALA A 276 -13.84 -15.92 35.12
N ALA A 277 -14.34 -16.83 35.98
CA ALA A 277 -13.50 -17.71 36.79
C ALA A 277 -12.99 -18.96 36.02
N VAL A 278 -13.64 -19.35 34.91
CA VAL A 278 -13.25 -20.54 34.13
C VAL A 278 -12.19 -20.20 33.07
N VAL A 279 -12.18 -18.97 32.56
CA VAL A 279 -11.16 -18.49 31.61
C VAL A 279 -9.82 -18.24 32.29
N ALA A 280 -9.81 -17.80 33.55
CA ALA A 280 -8.59 -17.67 34.35
C ALA A 280 -7.94 -19.03 34.70
N ALA A 281 -8.73 -20.10 34.79
CA ALA A 281 -8.22 -21.45 35.05
C ALA A 281 -7.59 -22.12 33.79
N MET A 282 -8.01 -21.74 32.58
CA MET A 282 -7.40 -22.25 31.34
C MET A 282 -6.04 -21.61 31.01
N ILE A 283 -5.74 -20.43 31.56
CA ILE A 283 -4.41 -19.80 31.45
C ILE A 283 -3.42 -20.42 32.47
N ALA A 284 -3.91 -20.95 33.59
CA ALA A 284 -3.07 -21.60 34.62
C ALA A 284 -2.76 -23.09 34.33
N PHE A 285 -3.57 -23.79 33.52
CA PHE A 285 -3.36 -25.22 33.24
C PHE A 285 -2.46 -25.52 32.02
N GLY A 286 -1.98 -24.49 31.31
CA GLY A 286 -1.01 -24.62 30.22
C GLY A 286 0.46 -24.71 30.66
N LEU A 287 0.74 -24.63 31.97
CA LEU A 287 2.11 -24.62 32.52
C LEU A 287 2.58 -25.96 33.10
N THR A 288 1.89 -27.06 32.83
CA THR A 288 2.39 -28.40 33.22
C THR A 288 2.18 -29.44 32.12
N SER A 289 2.96 -29.36 31.04
CA SER A 289 3.30 -30.58 30.28
C SER A 289 4.53 -30.39 29.39
N ALA A 290 5.50 -31.28 29.60
CA ALA A 290 6.68 -31.60 28.80
C ALA A 290 7.92 -30.69 28.97
N ASP A 291 8.56 -30.85 30.13
CA ASP A 291 10.02 -30.93 30.18
C ASP A 291 10.48 -32.06 29.25
N ALA A 292 11.06 -31.69 28.12
CA ALA A 292 11.97 -32.55 27.36
C ALA A 292 13.31 -31.81 27.29
N PRO A 293 14.40 -32.35 27.89
CA PRO A 293 15.69 -31.68 27.86
C PRO A 293 16.21 -31.73 26.42
N ARG A 294 16.31 -30.55 25.78
CA ARG A 294 17.06 -30.38 24.54
C ARG A 294 18.53 -30.68 24.80
N LYS A 295 18.98 -31.88 24.43
CA LYS A 295 20.41 -32.17 24.15
C LYS A 295 20.69 -31.74 22.70
N GLY A 296 21.55 -30.73 22.55
CA GLY A 296 22.07 -30.31 21.25
C GLY A 296 23.06 -29.16 21.38
N GLY A 297 24.36 -29.50 21.46
CA GLY A 297 25.50 -28.64 21.13
C GLY A 297 25.89 -27.58 22.15
N GLY A 298 27.01 -27.80 22.86
CA GLY A 298 27.57 -26.86 23.83
C GLY A 298 27.86 -25.47 23.25
N ALA A 299 27.28 -24.46 23.87
CA ALA A 299 27.74 -23.07 23.83
C ALA A 299 27.66 -22.53 25.26
N SER A 300 28.73 -21.88 25.72
CA SER A 300 28.85 -21.32 27.07
C SER A 300 27.69 -20.39 27.44
N GLY A 301 27.30 -20.37 28.72
CA GLY A 301 26.12 -19.69 29.26
C GLY A 301 25.78 -18.34 28.61
N ALA A 302 24.65 -18.30 27.91
CA ALA A 302 24.09 -17.08 27.33
C ALA A 302 23.40 -16.26 28.44
N MET A 303 23.87 -15.04 28.68
CA MET A 303 23.22 -14.07 29.57
C MET A 303 22.01 -13.47 28.85
N THR A 304 20.82 -13.54 29.45
CA THR A 304 19.61 -12.90 28.93
C THR A 304 19.78 -11.37 28.94
N PRO A 305 19.49 -10.67 27.82
CA PRO A 305 19.57 -9.22 27.72
C PRO A 305 18.74 -8.55 28.81
N THR A 306 19.29 -7.53 29.45
CA THR A 306 18.62 -6.86 30.57
C THR A 306 18.19 -5.44 30.17
N VAL A 307 16.89 -5.15 30.17
CA VAL A 307 16.36 -3.80 29.95
C VAL A 307 16.02 -3.18 31.29
N ARG A 308 16.61 -2.02 31.58
CA ARG A 308 16.32 -1.25 32.79
C ARG A 308 15.35 -0.14 32.46
N ILE A 309 14.28 0.00 33.24
CA ILE A 309 13.33 1.10 33.09
C ILE A 309 13.71 2.18 34.11
N ASP A 310 14.09 3.36 33.63
CA ASP A 310 14.28 4.52 34.49
C ASP A 310 12.92 5.00 35.05
N PRO A 311 12.87 5.51 36.28
CA PRO A 311 11.65 6.09 36.82
C PRO A 311 11.15 7.21 35.89
N VAL A 312 9.84 7.22 35.61
CA VAL A 312 9.23 8.20 34.71
C VAL A 312 9.40 9.60 35.30
N VAL A 313 10.04 10.48 34.54
CA VAL A 313 10.24 11.87 34.97
C VAL A 313 9.08 12.71 34.45
N SER A 314 8.27 13.24 35.37
CA SER A 314 7.30 14.29 35.06
C SER A 314 7.95 15.66 35.18
N ARG A 315 7.68 16.56 34.24
CA ARG A 315 8.06 17.97 34.38
C ARG A 315 7.20 18.70 35.41
N ASN A 316 6.04 18.15 35.78
CA ASN A 316 5.15 18.67 36.81
C ASN A 316 5.09 17.64 37.96
N HIS A 317 5.52 17.98 39.18
CA HIS A 317 5.75 16.99 40.26
C HIS A 317 4.46 16.42 40.92
N GLY A 318 3.70 15.56 40.23
CA GLY A 318 2.46 14.96 40.73
C GLY A 318 2.52 13.50 41.24
N THR A 319 1.39 13.01 41.77
CA THR A 319 1.15 11.62 42.20
C THR A 319 0.70 10.67 41.08
N ILE A 320 0.23 11.21 39.96
CA ILE A 320 -0.25 10.45 38.78
C ILE A 320 0.92 9.74 38.09
N GLU A 321 2.12 10.29 38.21
CA GLU A 321 3.29 9.92 37.42
C GLU A 321 4.04 8.73 38.02
N ARG A 322 3.99 8.58 39.36
CA ARG A 322 4.37 7.32 40.02
C ARG A 322 3.43 6.19 39.63
N GLY A 323 2.12 6.44 39.61
CA GLY A 323 1.13 5.46 39.17
C GLY A 323 1.29 5.04 37.70
N PHE A 324 1.62 5.98 36.81
CA PHE A 324 1.93 5.67 35.41
C PHE A 324 3.23 4.87 35.28
N ALA A 325 4.29 5.23 36.01
CA ALA A 325 5.58 4.53 35.98
C ALA A 325 5.45 3.06 36.40
N ASP A 326 4.85 2.82 37.56
CA ASP A 326 4.68 1.46 38.12
C ASP A 326 3.82 0.60 37.19
N ALA A 327 2.74 1.19 36.68
CA ALA A 327 1.84 0.50 35.77
C ALA A 327 2.49 0.25 34.39
N LEU A 328 3.32 1.17 33.88
CA LEU A 328 4.06 1.01 32.64
C LEU A 328 5.14 -0.08 32.75
N ALA A 329 5.89 -0.11 33.85
CA ALA A 329 6.84 -1.19 34.14
C ALA A 329 6.14 -2.56 34.16
N GLY A 330 4.94 -2.62 34.78
CA GLY A 330 4.09 -3.80 34.74
C GLY A 330 3.66 -4.20 33.31
N ASP A 331 3.34 -3.24 32.44
CA ASP A 331 3.00 -3.51 31.03
C ASP A 331 4.20 -4.09 30.26
N PHE A 332 5.40 -3.53 30.48
CA PHE A 332 6.62 -4.05 29.88
C PHE A 332 6.93 -5.47 30.33
N VAL A 333 6.78 -5.79 31.62
CA VAL A 333 6.98 -7.17 32.12
C VAL A 333 6.01 -8.14 31.44
N ARG A 334 4.73 -7.76 31.27
CA ARG A 334 3.77 -8.58 30.55
C ARG A 334 4.17 -8.78 29.08
N LEU A 335 4.61 -7.72 28.41
CA LEU A 335 5.05 -7.78 27.01
C LEU A 335 6.33 -8.62 26.84
N ALA A 336 7.32 -8.48 27.71
CA ALA A 336 8.55 -9.29 27.68
C ALA A 336 8.27 -10.79 27.88
N ASN A 337 7.34 -11.13 28.78
CA ASN A 337 6.89 -12.50 28.96
C ASN A 337 6.15 -13.03 27.71
N ALA A 338 5.33 -12.19 27.06
CA ALA A 338 4.65 -12.55 25.81
C ALA A 338 5.63 -12.81 24.65
N SER A 339 6.73 -12.06 24.60
CA SER A 339 7.86 -12.27 23.66
C SER A 339 8.74 -13.49 23.99
N GLY A 340 8.35 -14.33 24.97
CA GLY A 340 9.09 -15.55 25.30
C GLY A 340 10.32 -15.34 26.19
N GLY A 341 10.38 -14.23 26.94
CA GLY A 341 11.45 -13.98 27.92
C GLY A 341 12.78 -13.59 27.30
N LEU A 342 12.78 -13.06 26.07
CA LEU A 342 13.97 -12.56 25.36
C LEU A 342 14.66 -11.39 26.10
N VAL A 343 13.99 -10.80 27.08
CA VAL A 343 14.49 -9.69 27.90
C VAL A 343 14.17 -9.93 29.35
N ARG A 344 15.13 -9.65 30.22
CA ARG A 344 14.92 -9.46 31.65
C ARG A 344 14.69 -7.98 31.94
N ILE A 345 13.55 -7.63 32.52
CA ILE A 345 13.26 -6.24 32.90
C ILE A 345 13.74 -6.00 34.33
N LEU A 346 14.55 -4.96 34.52
CA LEU A 346 14.90 -4.42 35.83
C LEU A 346 14.10 -3.15 36.08
N ASP A 347 13.42 -3.13 37.22
CA ASP A 347 12.78 -1.94 37.75
C ASP A 347 13.84 -0.91 38.19
N GLY A 348 13.48 0.39 38.19
CA GLY A 348 14.37 1.51 38.49
C GLY A 348 14.99 1.47 39.90
N GLN A 349 14.47 0.62 40.79
CA GLN A 349 14.98 0.39 42.15
C GLN A 349 16.02 -0.74 42.25
N ALA A 350 16.21 -1.54 41.20
CA ALA A 350 17.14 -2.67 41.22
C ALA A 350 18.60 -2.20 41.07
N ARG A 351 19.49 -2.66 41.96
CA ARG A 351 20.95 -2.43 41.85
C ARG A 351 21.54 -3.41 40.83
N GLY A 352 21.91 -2.90 39.65
CA GLY A 352 22.63 -3.63 38.60
C GLY A 352 22.53 -2.94 37.23
N GLY A 353 23.59 -3.01 36.41
CA GLY A 353 23.63 -2.43 35.07
C GLY A 353 22.79 -3.24 34.07
N GLY A 354 21.81 -2.60 33.42
CA GLY A 354 21.14 -3.15 32.25
C GLY A 354 21.98 -2.95 30.98
N ASP A 355 21.59 -3.58 29.88
CA ASP A 355 22.17 -3.41 28.54
C ASP A 355 21.55 -2.22 27.82
N PHE A 356 20.25 -1.99 28.05
CA PHE A 356 19.51 -0.82 27.58
C PHE A 356 18.78 -0.15 28.74
N ILE A 357 18.59 1.16 28.61
CA ILE A 357 17.85 1.99 29.54
C ILE A 357 16.66 2.58 28.80
N VAL A 358 15.44 2.24 29.22
CA VAL A 358 14.21 2.87 28.74
C VAL A 358 13.90 4.06 29.64
N ARG A 359 13.86 5.26 29.05
CA ARG A 359 13.43 6.49 29.70
C ARG A 359 12.11 6.93 29.12
N VAL A 360 11.10 7.07 29.97
CA VAL A 360 9.84 7.66 29.57
C VAL A 360 9.63 8.94 30.37
N ALA A 361 9.27 10.02 29.68
CA ALA A 361 8.89 11.28 30.27
C ALA A 361 7.45 11.59 29.86
N ILE A 362 6.68 12.10 30.81
CA ILE A 362 5.30 12.54 30.53
C ILE A 362 5.27 14.05 30.70
N ASN A 363 4.69 14.73 29.72
CA ASN A 363 4.36 16.13 29.84
C ASN A 363 2.84 16.31 29.71
N ARG A 364 2.29 17.14 30.59
CA ARG A 364 0.86 17.45 30.61
C ARG A 364 0.68 18.93 30.34
N ASP A 365 -0.06 19.22 29.28
CA ASP A 365 -0.58 20.55 28.98
C ASP A 365 -2.10 20.60 29.23
N ALA A 366 -2.72 21.77 29.12
CA ALA A 366 -4.15 21.96 29.35
C ALA A 366 -5.02 21.09 28.43
N ASP A 367 -4.59 20.91 27.17
CA ASP A 367 -5.36 20.23 26.12
C ASP A 367 -4.82 18.84 25.74
N ALA A 368 -3.61 18.44 26.19
CA ALA A 368 -2.97 17.19 25.78
C ALA A 368 -2.05 16.57 26.84
N LEU A 369 -1.98 15.24 26.87
CA LEU A 369 -0.90 14.49 27.52
C LEU A 369 0.06 13.98 26.46
N THR A 370 1.37 14.14 26.68
CA THR A 370 2.41 13.65 25.78
C THR A 370 3.35 12.72 26.52
N SER A 371 3.71 11.61 25.88
CA SER A 371 4.66 10.61 26.38
C SER A 371 5.87 10.59 25.45
N GLU A 372 7.00 11.10 25.92
CA GLU A 372 8.30 10.98 25.26
C GLU A 372 9.01 9.72 25.75
N SER A 373 9.37 8.83 24.83
CA SER A 373 10.07 7.60 25.14
C SER A 373 11.45 7.62 24.49
N ARG A 374 12.47 7.14 25.20
CA ARG A 374 13.84 7.00 24.69
C ARG A 374 14.41 5.65 25.09
N VAL A 375 15.07 4.97 24.17
CA VAL A 375 15.92 3.81 24.47
C VAL A 375 17.36 4.28 24.41
N VAL A 376 18.09 4.11 25.51
CA VAL A 376 19.47 4.57 25.68
C VAL A 376 20.37 3.35 25.87
N ASP A 377 21.51 3.37 25.21
CA ASP A 377 22.57 2.40 25.41
C ASP A 377 23.19 2.57 26.79
N ALA A 378 23.11 1.53 27.63
CA ALA A 378 23.63 1.61 28.99
C ALA A 378 25.16 1.67 29.05
N ARG A 379 25.87 1.20 28.01
CA ARG A 379 27.34 1.22 27.94
C ARG A 379 27.88 2.55 27.46
N SER A 380 27.30 3.11 26.39
CA SER A 380 27.80 4.33 25.75
C SER A 380 27.07 5.60 26.20
N GLY A 381 25.87 5.47 26.77
CA GLY A 381 24.98 6.59 27.05
C GLY A 381 24.29 7.18 25.82
N ALA A 382 24.53 6.64 24.62
CA ALA A 382 23.93 7.13 23.38
C ALA A 382 22.43 6.85 23.34
N ILE A 383 21.65 7.81 22.83
CA ILE A 383 20.23 7.59 22.53
C ILE A 383 20.17 6.75 21.25
N LEU A 384 19.64 5.54 21.36
CA LEU A 384 19.50 4.62 20.24
C LEU A 384 18.18 4.83 19.49
N TRP A 385 17.14 5.27 20.20
CA TRP A 385 15.82 5.49 19.66
C TRP A 385 15.03 6.47 20.52
N SER A 386 14.14 7.24 19.91
CA SER A 386 13.20 8.11 20.62
C SER A 386 11.89 8.26 19.86
N ASN A 387 10.78 8.32 20.58
CA ASN A 387 9.44 8.54 20.03
C ASN A 387 8.62 9.47 20.95
N GLN A 388 7.65 10.18 20.39
CA GLN A 388 6.72 11.04 21.11
C GLN A 388 5.28 10.69 20.72
N LEU A 389 4.48 10.30 21.70
CA LEU A 389 3.06 9.99 21.52
C LEU A 389 2.21 11.01 22.26
N SER A 390 1.18 11.53 21.60
CA SER A 390 0.20 12.45 22.20
C SER A 390 -1.14 11.75 22.39
N GLY A 391 -1.87 12.13 23.44
CA GLY A 391 -3.18 11.60 23.77
C GLY A 391 -4.04 12.59 24.55
N SER A 392 -5.32 12.25 24.67
CA SER A 392 -6.28 13.02 25.46
C SER A 392 -5.86 13.04 26.94
N PRO A 393 -6.01 14.18 27.66
CA PRO A 393 -5.77 14.26 29.10
C PRO A 393 -6.65 13.30 29.94
N ARG A 394 -7.73 12.76 29.36
CA ARG A 394 -8.66 11.84 30.02
C ARG A 394 -8.26 10.36 29.88
N ASP A 395 -7.33 10.02 28.99
CA ASP A 395 -7.03 8.63 28.60
C ASP A 395 -5.57 8.22 28.91
N LEU A 396 -5.14 8.45 30.15
CA LEU A 396 -3.80 8.06 30.64
C LEU A 396 -3.48 6.58 30.40
N THR A 397 -4.45 5.69 30.57
CA THR A 397 -4.29 4.25 30.36
C THR A 397 -4.00 3.92 28.89
N ARG A 398 -4.72 4.53 27.95
CA ARG A 398 -4.54 4.29 26.51
C ARG A 398 -3.19 4.82 26.03
N LEU A 399 -2.76 5.99 26.50
CA LEU A 399 -1.44 6.53 26.20
C LEU A 399 -0.33 5.65 26.80
N ARG A 400 -0.50 5.16 28.03
CA ARG A 400 0.44 4.21 28.67
C ARG A 400 0.61 2.93 27.86
N GLU A 401 -0.50 2.31 27.45
CA GLU A 401 -0.48 1.06 26.68
C GLU A 401 0.17 1.24 25.31
N ARG A 402 -0.16 2.32 24.59
CA ARG A 402 0.48 2.65 23.30
C ARG A 402 1.98 2.90 23.45
N THR A 403 2.39 3.59 24.51
CA THR A 403 3.81 3.78 24.84
C THR A 403 4.51 2.46 25.12
N ALA A 404 3.91 1.58 25.92
CA ALA A 404 4.47 0.27 26.23
C ALA A 404 4.65 -0.58 24.95
N VAL A 405 3.64 -0.59 24.08
CA VAL A 405 3.67 -1.34 22.81
C VAL A 405 4.76 -0.82 21.88
N SER A 406 4.87 0.50 21.67
CA SER A 406 5.88 1.07 20.76
C SER A 406 7.31 0.78 21.24
N VAL A 407 7.58 0.99 22.52
CA VAL A 407 8.92 0.69 23.09
C VAL A 407 9.21 -0.81 23.06
N ALA A 408 8.24 -1.66 23.37
CA ALA A 408 8.43 -3.11 23.33
C ALA A 408 8.70 -3.61 21.89
N ALA A 409 8.00 -3.05 20.89
CA ALA A 409 8.17 -3.43 19.49
C ALA A 409 9.58 -3.13 18.98
N VAL A 410 10.11 -1.92 19.25
CA VAL A 410 11.47 -1.56 18.80
C VAL A 410 12.54 -2.39 19.51
N ILE A 411 12.36 -2.71 20.80
CA ILE A 411 13.28 -3.56 21.56
C ILE A 411 13.23 -5.01 21.05
N ASP A 412 12.05 -5.60 20.87
CA ASP A 412 11.89 -6.97 20.35
C ASP A 412 12.54 -7.12 18.97
N CYS A 413 12.31 -6.14 18.09
CA CYS A 413 12.97 -6.08 16.79
C CYS A 413 14.51 -6.03 16.93
N ALA A 414 15.02 -5.14 17.78
CA ALA A 414 16.47 -4.96 17.95
C ALA A 414 17.16 -6.22 18.48
N LEU A 415 16.48 -6.99 19.33
CA LEU A 415 16.99 -8.24 19.87
C LEU A 415 16.99 -9.35 18.83
N ARG A 416 15.94 -9.44 18.01
CA ARG A 416 15.90 -10.40 16.89
C ARG A 416 16.96 -10.10 15.84
N LEU A 417 17.20 -8.83 15.54
CA LEU A 417 18.26 -8.40 14.62
C LEU A 417 19.68 -8.71 15.12
N ASN A 418 19.83 -8.90 16.44
CA ASN A 418 21.10 -9.29 17.07
C ASN A 418 21.14 -10.79 17.47
N ASP A 419 20.37 -11.63 16.77
CA ASP A 419 20.33 -13.10 16.92
C ASP A 419 20.03 -13.58 18.36
N GLY A 420 19.35 -12.76 19.18
CA GLY A 420 19.02 -13.05 20.57
C GLY A 420 20.20 -13.34 21.52
N ARG A 421 21.44 -13.45 21.00
CA ARG A 421 22.63 -13.94 21.70
C ARG A 421 23.75 -12.90 21.79
N ALA A 422 23.72 -11.89 20.92
CA ALA A 422 24.71 -10.83 20.87
C ALA A 422 24.08 -9.47 21.18
N ALA A 423 23.26 -9.39 22.23
CA ALA A 423 22.58 -8.16 22.64
C ALA A 423 23.52 -6.97 22.92
N LEU A 424 24.83 -7.19 22.87
CA LEU A 424 25.82 -6.14 22.81
C LEU A 424 26.89 -6.53 21.78
N ALA A 425 26.67 -6.24 20.50
CA ALA A 425 27.83 -5.98 19.62
C ALA A 425 28.76 -5.03 20.39
N ALA A 426 30.09 -5.21 20.40
CA ALA A 426 30.97 -4.22 21.06
C ALA A 426 30.79 -2.82 20.43
N ASP A 427 30.49 -2.80 19.14
CA ASP A 427 30.33 -1.63 18.29
C ASP A 427 29.01 -0.86 18.57
N ALA A 428 29.15 0.40 19.00
CA ALA A 428 28.04 1.31 19.25
C ALA A 428 27.32 1.74 17.96
N ASP A 429 28.04 1.89 16.85
CA ASP A 429 27.46 2.25 15.55
C ASP A 429 26.50 1.15 15.10
N ARG A 430 26.90 -0.11 15.27
CA ARG A 430 26.06 -1.26 14.93
C ARG A 430 24.75 -1.27 15.73
N ARG A 431 24.79 -0.96 17.03
CA ARG A 431 23.60 -0.87 17.87
C ARG A 431 22.67 0.24 17.38
N ALA A 432 23.20 1.44 17.12
CA ALA A 432 22.42 2.56 16.61
C ALA A 432 21.74 2.25 15.27
N GLN A 433 22.44 1.60 14.34
CA GLN A 433 21.87 1.22 13.04
C GLN A 433 20.77 0.16 13.17
N VAL A 434 20.90 -0.80 14.08
CA VAL A 434 19.83 -1.80 14.35
C VAL A 434 18.55 -1.10 14.81
N PHE A 435 18.65 -0.16 15.76
CA PHE A 435 17.48 0.58 16.22
C PHE A 435 16.89 1.47 15.13
N ALA A 436 17.71 2.08 14.27
CA ALA A 436 17.22 2.83 13.11
C ALA A 436 16.46 1.95 12.10
N ILE A 437 16.92 0.70 11.88
CA ILE A 437 16.21 -0.27 11.04
C ILE A 437 14.87 -0.65 11.67
N CYS A 438 14.85 -0.89 12.99
CA CYS A 438 13.64 -1.24 13.72
C CYS A 438 12.62 -0.10 13.77
N ASP A 439 13.08 1.13 13.93
CA ASP A 439 12.28 2.35 13.83
C ASP A 439 11.58 2.44 12.47
N ALA A 440 12.34 2.27 11.38
CA ALA A 440 11.77 2.24 10.04
C ALA A 440 10.74 1.10 9.84
N HIS A 441 10.92 -0.05 10.51
CA HIS A 441 9.92 -1.12 10.50
C HIS A 441 8.66 -0.79 11.31
N ASP A 442 8.80 -0.14 12.47
CA ASP A 442 7.69 0.28 13.34
C ASP A 442 6.85 1.38 12.67
N ASP A 443 7.52 2.32 12.00
CA ASP A 443 6.89 3.36 11.16
C ASP A 443 6.30 2.80 9.86
N GLN A 444 6.56 1.53 9.54
CA GLN A 444 6.18 0.88 8.28
C GLN A 444 6.79 1.56 7.03
N ASP A 445 7.90 2.27 7.20
CA ASP A 445 8.68 2.89 6.13
C ASP A 445 9.59 1.83 5.47
N GLY A 446 9.02 1.12 4.50
CA GLY A 446 9.70 0.05 3.78
C GLY A 446 10.88 0.53 2.93
N ALA A 447 10.86 1.78 2.44
CA ALA A 447 11.96 2.33 1.62
C ALA A 447 13.19 2.59 2.49
N ARG A 448 13.00 3.32 3.61
CA ARG A 448 14.05 3.58 4.60
C ARG A 448 14.57 2.29 5.22
N ALA A 449 13.69 1.33 5.52
CA ALA A 449 14.10 0.03 6.03
C ALA A 449 15.04 -0.70 5.05
N VAL A 450 14.72 -0.73 3.75
CA VAL A 450 15.58 -1.33 2.71
C VAL A 450 16.92 -0.59 2.62
N ALA A 451 16.92 0.74 2.54
CA ALA A 451 18.14 1.54 2.43
C ALA A 451 19.05 1.39 3.66
N LEU A 452 18.48 1.32 4.86
CA LEU A 452 19.24 1.06 6.10
C LEU A 452 19.82 -0.36 6.12
N LEU A 453 19.02 -1.37 5.75
CA LEU A 453 19.48 -2.76 5.67
C LEU A 453 20.55 -2.98 4.60
N GLU A 454 20.51 -2.26 3.48
CA GLU A 454 21.55 -2.29 2.45
C GLU A 454 22.88 -1.74 2.96
N ARG A 455 22.85 -0.56 3.60
CA ARG A 455 24.05 0.03 4.22
C ARG A 455 24.60 -0.87 5.32
N PHE A 456 23.72 -1.46 6.13
CA PHE A 456 24.10 -2.39 7.18
C PHE A 456 24.77 -3.65 6.59
N ALA A 457 24.14 -4.29 5.60
CA ALA A 457 24.68 -5.48 4.95
C ALA A 457 25.95 -5.20 4.14
N ALA A 458 26.17 -3.97 3.67
CA ALA A 458 27.43 -3.58 3.03
C ALA A 458 28.58 -3.47 4.05
N ARG A 459 28.31 -2.95 5.25
CA ARG A 459 29.30 -2.81 6.33
C ARG A 459 29.58 -4.14 7.04
N TRP A 460 28.59 -5.01 7.17
CA TRP A 460 28.72 -6.36 7.76
C TRP A 460 28.24 -7.46 6.80
N PRO A 461 29.00 -7.75 5.71
CA PRO A 461 28.56 -8.65 4.64
C PRO A 461 28.44 -10.13 5.05
N GLY A 462 29.02 -10.53 6.18
CA GLY A 462 28.91 -11.86 6.77
C GLY A 462 27.68 -12.06 7.66
N ASP A 463 26.88 -11.02 7.86
CA ASP A 463 25.69 -11.09 8.73
C ASP A 463 24.51 -11.75 8.00
N GLY A 464 24.33 -13.05 8.23
CA GLY A 464 23.24 -13.82 7.62
C GLY A 464 21.86 -13.29 7.99
N VAL A 465 21.66 -12.84 9.24
CA VAL A 465 20.38 -12.30 9.73
C VAL A 465 20.02 -11.02 9.00
N ALA A 466 20.95 -10.07 8.90
CA ALA A 466 20.74 -8.82 8.18
C ALA A 466 20.47 -9.04 6.68
N LEU A 467 21.20 -9.96 6.03
CA LEU A 467 20.93 -10.34 4.63
C LEU A 467 19.53 -10.96 4.47
N GLY A 468 19.12 -11.79 5.43
CA GLY A 468 17.79 -12.39 5.47
C GLY A 468 16.68 -11.35 5.63
N GLN A 469 16.87 -10.38 6.52
CA GLN A 469 15.93 -9.28 6.71
C GLN A 469 15.88 -8.33 5.50
N LEU A 470 17.03 -8.02 4.88
CA LEU A 470 17.08 -7.28 3.63
C LEU A 470 16.28 -7.99 2.53
N ALA A 471 16.44 -9.31 2.42
CA ALA A 471 15.66 -10.10 1.49
C ALA A 471 14.16 -10.01 1.77
N LEU A 472 13.75 -10.11 3.03
CA LEU A 472 12.35 -10.02 3.44
C LEU A 472 11.76 -8.62 3.20
N ALA A 473 12.50 -7.56 3.53
CA ALA A 473 12.09 -6.18 3.31
C ALA A 473 11.87 -5.90 1.81
N ARG A 474 12.80 -6.34 0.96
CA ARG A 474 12.63 -6.27 -0.51
C ARG A 474 11.48 -7.15 -1.01
N ALA A 475 11.28 -8.33 -0.43
CA ALA A 475 10.17 -9.21 -0.83
C ALA A 475 8.79 -8.58 -0.56
N LYS A 476 8.64 -7.83 0.54
CA LYS A 476 7.41 -7.07 0.82
C LYS A 476 7.12 -6.00 -0.24
N ARG A 477 8.14 -5.44 -0.87
CA ARG A 477 8.00 -4.44 -1.96
C ARG A 477 7.65 -5.05 -3.32
N ILE A 478 7.64 -6.38 -3.46
CA ILE A 478 7.22 -7.04 -4.71
C ILE A 478 5.72 -6.85 -4.95
N PHE A 479 4.93 -6.69 -3.88
CA PHE A 479 3.48 -6.62 -3.92
C PHE A 479 3.05 -5.23 -3.42
N GLY A 480 3.12 -4.25 -4.31
CA GLY A 480 2.73 -2.85 -4.12
C GLY A 480 2.54 -2.16 -5.48
N GLU A 481 2.14 -0.91 -5.50
CA GLU A 481 1.79 -0.16 -6.74
C GLU A 481 3.00 0.29 -7.59
N ALA A 482 4.21 -0.14 -7.23
CA ALA A 482 5.40 0.13 -8.03
C ALA A 482 5.27 -0.40 -9.46
N GLU A 483 5.89 0.29 -10.42
CA GLU A 483 5.93 -0.16 -11.82
C GLU A 483 6.41 -1.62 -11.93
N THR A 484 5.92 -2.33 -12.95
CA THR A 484 6.27 -3.74 -13.15
C THR A 484 7.80 -3.99 -13.23
N ALA A 485 8.57 -3.01 -13.71
CA ALA A 485 10.03 -3.03 -13.75
C ALA A 485 10.65 -2.98 -12.33
N ASP A 486 10.14 -2.13 -11.45
CA ASP A 486 10.59 -2.00 -10.06
C ASP A 486 10.24 -3.25 -9.23
N GLN A 487 9.07 -3.83 -9.44
CA GLN A 487 8.68 -5.09 -8.79
C GLN A 487 9.61 -6.24 -9.19
N GLU A 488 10.02 -6.33 -10.45
CA GLU A 488 10.98 -7.34 -10.91
C GLU A 488 12.38 -7.08 -10.36
N THR A 489 12.81 -5.82 -10.28
CA THR A 489 14.06 -5.43 -9.64
C THR A 489 14.08 -5.85 -8.17
N HIS A 490 13.06 -5.49 -7.39
CA HIS A 490 12.92 -5.90 -5.99
C HIS A 490 12.88 -7.42 -5.84
N ARG A 491 12.23 -8.15 -6.76
CA ARG A 491 12.19 -9.62 -6.77
C ARG A 491 13.58 -10.23 -6.96
N GLN A 492 14.34 -9.79 -7.97
CA GLN A 492 15.71 -10.27 -8.21
C GLN A 492 16.63 -9.98 -7.03
N LEU A 493 16.52 -8.76 -6.51
CA LEU A 493 17.29 -8.28 -5.39
C LEU A 493 16.96 -9.01 -4.08
N ALA A 494 15.69 -9.36 -3.85
CA ALA A 494 15.25 -10.19 -2.72
C ALA A 494 15.79 -11.62 -2.84
N ILE A 495 15.68 -12.25 -4.02
CA ILE A 495 16.20 -13.60 -4.28
C ILE A 495 17.71 -13.65 -4.06
N ARG A 496 18.45 -12.64 -4.55
CA ARG A 496 19.90 -12.56 -4.40
C ARG A 496 20.29 -12.45 -2.92
N ALA A 497 19.65 -11.55 -2.17
CA ALA A 497 19.90 -11.40 -0.74
C ALA A 497 19.56 -12.68 0.04
N ALA A 498 18.41 -13.32 -0.25
CA ALA A 498 18.00 -14.55 0.41
C ALA A 498 18.96 -15.71 0.14
N ARG A 499 19.44 -15.87 -1.10
CA ARG A 499 20.41 -16.92 -1.43
C ARG A 499 21.74 -16.72 -0.72
N ARG A 500 22.21 -15.47 -0.60
CA ARG A 500 23.41 -15.15 0.20
C ARG A 500 23.20 -15.46 1.67
N ALA A 501 22.06 -15.04 2.24
CA ALA A 501 21.71 -15.34 3.62
C ALA A 501 21.69 -16.85 3.90
N LEU A 502 21.08 -17.66 3.01
CA LEU A 502 21.02 -19.12 3.14
C LEU A 502 22.37 -19.82 2.91
N ALA A 503 23.29 -19.20 2.15
CA ALA A 503 24.64 -19.72 1.99
C ALA A 503 25.47 -19.52 3.27
N THR A 504 25.24 -18.42 3.98
CA THR A 504 25.86 -18.15 5.29
C THR A 504 25.20 -18.94 6.42
N ASP A 505 23.87 -18.99 6.43
CA ASP A 505 23.06 -19.66 7.45
C ASP A 505 21.88 -20.41 6.79
N PRO A 506 22.01 -21.74 6.60
CA PRO A 506 20.94 -22.55 6.03
C PRO A 506 19.64 -22.57 6.85
N ALA A 507 19.68 -22.15 8.13
CA ALA A 507 18.52 -22.06 9.01
C ALA A 507 17.85 -20.67 8.98
N ASN A 508 18.30 -19.75 8.11
CA ASN A 508 17.81 -18.38 8.08
C ASN A 508 16.32 -18.29 7.68
N VAL A 509 15.44 -18.11 8.67
CA VAL A 509 13.98 -18.08 8.46
C VAL A 509 13.53 -16.88 7.63
N TYR A 510 14.18 -15.73 7.78
CA TYR A 510 13.85 -14.51 7.02
C TYR A 510 14.07 -14.72 5.51
N ALA A 511 15.19 -15.35 5.15
CA ALA A 511 15.51 -15.66 3.76
C ALA A 511 14.55 -16.70 3.15
N MET A 512 14.18 -17.75 3.90
CA MET A 512 13.17 -18.71 3.45
C MET A 512 11.82 -18.04 3.21
N VAL A 513 11.39 -17.16 4.13
CA VAL A 513 10.13 -16.44 4.00
C VAL A 513 10.17 -15.43 2.85
N ALA A 514 11.31 -14.77 2.61
CA ALA A 514 11.50 -13.91 1.44
C ALA A 514 11.35 -14.70 0.13
N LEU A 515 11.96 -15.88 0.03
CA LEU A 515 11.85 -16.75 -1.15
C LEU A 515 10.44 -17.29 -1.37
N SER A 516 9.69 -17.54 -0.31
CA SER A 516 8.29 -17.97 -0.43
C SER A 516 7.40 -16.91 -1.11
N GLN A 517 7.82 -15.65 -1.05
CA GLN A 517 7.11 -14.50 -1.59
C GLN A 517 7.66 -14.05 -2.96
N SER A 518 8.79 -14.58 -3.44
CA SER A 518 9.44 -14.09 -4.67
C SER A 518 8.92 -14.72 -5.97
N GLY A 519 7.75 -15.34 -5.96
CA GLY A 519 7.17 -16.01 -7.13
C GLY A 519 6.65 -15.01 -8.18
N ARG A 520 6.64 -15.41 -9.46
CA ARG A 520 6.11 -14.63 -10.60
C ARG A 520 4.68 -15.01 -11.03
N ARG A 521 4.13 -16.09 -10.46
CA ARG A 521 2.82 -16.63 -10.86
C ARG A 521 1.74 -16.12 -9.91
N GLU A 522 0.50 -16.08 -10.37
CA GLU A 522 -0.68 -15.77 -9.55
C GLU A 522 -0.72 -16.56 -8.25
N ARG A 523 -0.27 -17.81 -8.30
CA ARG A 523 -0.25 -18.75 -7.19
C ARG A 523 0.97 -18.61 -6.30
N TYR A 524 1.70 -17.49 -6.29
CA TYR A 524 2.97 -17.38 -5.54
C TYR A 524 2.81 -17.74 -4.04
N MET A 525 1.72 -17.35 -3.38
CA MET A 525 1.44 -17.74 -1.99
C MET A 525 1.25 -19.25 -1.82
N VAL A 526 0.62 -19.92 -2.81
CA VAL A 526 0.39 -21.36 -2.82
C VAL A 526 1.70 -22.11 -3.13
N ASP A 527 2.42 -21.67 -4.14
CA ASP A 527 3.71 -22.23 -4.56
C ASP A 527 4.80 -22.01 -3.48
N GLY A 528 4.66 -20.99 -2.63
CA GLY A 528 5.54 -20.69 -1.50
C GLY A 528 5.37 -21.59 -0.26
N LEU A 529 4.26 -22.35 -0.17
CA LEU A 529 3.96 -23.19 1.00
C LEU A 529 5.07 -24.17 1.41
N PRO A 530 5.78 -24.86 0.49
CA PRO A 530 6.88 -25.74 0.86
C PRO A 530 8.04 -24.99 1.54
N MET A 531 8.33 -23.76 1.09
CA MET A 531 9.38 -22.94 1.69
C MET A 531 8.97 -22.44 3.09
N LEU A 532 7.71 -22.04 3.26
CA LEU A 532 7.15 -21.66 4.57
C LEU A 532 7.18 -22.83 5.55
N LYS A 533 6.89 -24.06 5.09
CA LYS A 533 7.01 -25.27 5.91
C LYS A 533 8.44 -25.48 6.40
N ARG A 534 9.46 -25.21 5.57
CA ARG A 534 10.87 -25.27 5.98
C ARG A 534 11.21 -24.20 7.02
N ALA A 535 10.75 -22.97 6.82
CA ALA A 535 10.96 -21.88 7.78
C ALA A 535 10.37 -22.22 9.16
N LEU A 536 9.14 -22.74 9.19
CA LEU A 536 8.45 -23.13 10.42
C LEU A 536 9.02 -24.38 11.09
N ALA A 537 9.76 -25.21 10.36
CA ALA A 537 10.51 -26.30 10.96
C ALA A 537 11.73 -25.80 11.76
N VAL A 538 12.27 -24.62 11.41
CA VAL A 538 13.34 -23.96 12.15
C VAL A 538 12.78 -23.13 13.31
N ASP A 539 11.83 -22.24 13.02
CA ASP A 539 11.14 -21.42 14.02
C ASP A 539 9.61 -21.62 13.92
N PRO A 540 9.02 -22.51 14.73
CA PRO A 540 7.58 -22.76 14.73
C PRO A 540 6.74 -21.55 15.16
N ARG A 541 7.33 -20.53 15.79
CA ARG A 541 6.64 -19.34 16.28
C ARG A 541 6.88 -18.11 15.40
N PHE A 542 7.51 -18.26 14.23
CA PHE A 542 7.76 -17.14 13.33
C PHE A 542 6.43 -16.61 12.74
N SER A 543 5.90 -15.54 13.37
CA SER A 543 4.55 -15.02 13.12
C SER A 543 4.28 -14.69 11.65
N THR A 544 5.28 -14.14 10.94
CA THR A 544 5.18 -13.85 9.50
C THR A 544 5.04 -15.11 8.66
N ALA A 545 5.80 -16.18 8.95
CA ALA A 545 5.65 -17.44 8.20
C ALA A 545 4.32 -18.12 8.50
N LEU A 546 3.85 -18.10 9.76
CA LEU A 546 2.55 -18.63 10.15
C LEU A 546 1.42 -17.93 9.40
N MET A 547 1.47 -16.60 9.32
CA MET A 547 0.47 -15.80 8.62
C MET A 547 0.48 -16.08 7.10
N LEU A 548 1.66 -16.11 6.47
CA LEU A 548 1.78 -16.42 5.05
C LEU A 548 1.34 -17.87 4.75
N GLN A 549 1.62 -18.81 5.66
CA GLN A 549 1.16 -20.20 5.53
C GLN A 549 -0.37 -20.26 5.61
N ALA A 550 -1.00 -19.54 6.54
CA ALA A 550 -2.45 -19.45 6.60
C ALA A 550 -3.04 -18.91 5.28
N THR A 551 -2.43 -17.87 4.71
CA THR A 551 -2.85 -17.31 3.41
C THR A 551 -2.68 -18.28 2.26
N GLY A 552 -1.52 -18.93 2.12
CA GLY A 552 -1.28 -19.90 1.06
C GLY A 552 -2.22 -21.11 1.16
N LEU A 553 -2.46 -21.64 2.37
CA LEU A 553 -3.40 -22.75 2.59
C LEU A 553 -4.82 -22.36 2.18
N PHE A 554 -5.27 -21.18 2.55
CA PHE A 554 -6.59 -20.69 2.17
C PHE A 554 -6.73 -20.48 0.66
N GLN A 555 -5.74 -19.86 0.01
CA GLN A 555 -5.75 -19.67 -1.44
C GLN A 555 -5.68 -21.00 -2.21
N ALA A 556 -5.09 -22.03 -1.61
CA ALA A 556 -5.10 -23.40 -2.12
C ALA A 556 -6.42 -24.17 -1.84
N GLY A 557 -7.41 -23.55 -1.18
CA GLY A 557 -8.68 -24.19 -0.85
C GLY A 557 -8.64 -25.13 0.36
N TYR A 558 -7.56 -25.11 1.15
CA TYR A 558 -7.46 -25.81 2.44
C TYR A 558 -7.93 -24.90 3.58
N VAL A 559 -9.19 -24.49 3.52
CA VAL A 559 -9.80 -23.48 4.39
C VAL A 559 -9.69 -23.86 5.86
N ALA A 560 -10.07 -25.07 6.25
CA ALA A 560 -10.01 -25.53 7.64
C ALA A 560 -8.56 -25.55 8.15
N ALA A 561 -7.62 -26.01 7.32
CA ALA A 561 -6.20 -26.07 7.69
C ALA A 561 -5.56 -24.67 7.83
N SER A 562 -6.14 -23.63 7.23
CA SER A 562 -5.64 -22.25 7.34
C SER A 562 -5.91 -21.60 8.70
N VAL A 563 -6.87 -22.11 9.48
CA VAL A 563 -7.31 -21.49 10.74
C VAL A 563 -6.22 -21.54 11.81
N ARG A 564 -5.64 -22.72 12.04
CA ARG A 564 -4.68 -22.91 13.13
C ARG A 564 -3.42 -22.05 12.98
N PRO A 565 -2.73 -22.03 11.82
CA PRO A 565 -1.58 -21.14 11.62
C PRO A 565 -1.96 -19.65 11.76
N SER A 566 -3.19 -19.24 11.42
CA SER A 566 -3.63 -17.86 11.63
C SER A 566 -3.76 -17.52 13.11
N ILE A 567 -4.31 -18.42 13.93
CA ILE A 567 -4.40 -18.25 15.39
C ILE A 567 -3.00 -18.21 15.99
N ASP A 568 -2.13 -19.14 15.59
CA ASP A 568 -0.76 -19.20 16.08
C ASP A 568 0.03 -17.94 15.68
N ALA A 569 -0.20 -17.38 14.48
CA ALA A 569 0.41 -16.12 14.05
C ALA A 569 -0.02 -14.94 14.93
N ALA A 570 -1.32 -14.82 15.24
CA ALA A 570 -1.85 -13.77 16.09
C ALA A 570 -1.39 -13.92 17.56
N ASN A 571 -1.21 -15.15 18.04
CA ASN A 571 -0.65 -15.40 19.36
C ASN A 571 0.86 -15.11 19.43
N ALA A 572 1.58 -15.34 18.33
CA ALA A 572 3.01 -15.06 18.23
C ALA A 572 3.33 -13.56 18.07
N ASP A 573 2.35 -12.75 17.67
CA ASP A 573 2.45 -11.30 17.55
C ASP A 573 1.10 -10.65 17.91
N PRO A 574 0.79 -10.51 19.21
CA PRO A 574 -0.48 -10.00 19.69
C PRO A 574 -0.67 -8.50 19.46
N THR A 575 0.39 -7.78 19.08
CA THR A 575 0.35 -6.34 18.77
C THR A 575 -0.12 -6.04 17.35
N SER A 576 -0.19 -7.05 16.48
CA SER A 576 -0.60 -6.88 15.09
C SER A 576 -2.11 -7.08 14.90
N ILE A 577 -2.86 -5.98 14.76
CA ILE A 577 -4.29 -6.02 14.42
C ILE A 577 -4.55 -6.77 13.11
N PHE A 578 -3.69 -6.62 12.10
CA PHE A 578 -3.80 -7.35 10.83
C PHE A 578 -3.79 -8.88 11.02
N LYS A 579 -2.90 -9.40 11.86
CA LYS A 579 -2.86 -10.84 12.17
C LYS A 579 -4.09 -11.26 12.99
N ALA A 580 -4.56 -10.41 13.90
CA ALA A 580 -5.78 -10.67 14.65
C ALA A 580 -7.03 -10.75 13.74
N LEU A 581 -7.19 -9.79 12.82
CA LEU A 581 -8.29 -9.75 11.85
C LEU A 581 -8.21 -10.88 10.82
N ALA A 582 -7.00 -11.33 10.46
CA ALA A 582 -6.84 -12.52 9.63
C ALA A 582 -7.50 -13.77 10.25
N VAL A 583 -7.46 -13.91 11.57
CA VAL A 583 -8.13 -15.02 12.29
C VAL A 583 -9.64 -14.97 12.06
N VAL A 584 -10.25 -13.78 12.19
CA VAL A 584 -11.69 -13.56 11.94
C VAL A 584 -12.06 -14.06 10.54
N ARG A 585 -11.27 -13.66 9.53
CA ARG A 585 -11.49 -14.08 8.15
C ARG A 585 -11.37 -15.60 7.96
N ARG A 586 -10.39 -16.26 8.59
CA ARG A 586 -10.23 -17.74 8.47
C ARG A 586 -11.36 -18.49 9.17
N LEU A 587 -11.75 -18.03 10.36
CA LEU A 587 -12.86 -18.64 11.12
C LEU A 587 -14.17 -18.55 10.33
N ALA A 588 -14.49 -17.37 9.81
CA ALA A 588 -15.69 -17.15 9.01
C ALA A 588 -15.72 -18.04 7.76
N ALA A 589 -14.62 -18.06 7.00
CA ALA A 589 -14.55 -18.89 5.80
C ALA A 589 -14.59 -20.40 6.10
N ALA A 590 -14.13 -20.83 7.28
CA ALA A 590 -14.25 -22.21 7.76
C ALA A 590 -15.64 -22.55 8.32
N GLY A 591 -16.62 -21.64 8.22
CA GLY A 591 -17.97 -21.82 8.74
C GLY A 591 -18.11 -21.62 10.25
N ARG A 592 -17.07 -21.19 10.95
CA ARG A 592 -17.04 -20.97 12.41
C ARG A 592 -17.44 -19.53 12.74
N LEU A 593 -18.65 -19.14 12.30
CA LEU A 593 -19.03 -17.74 12.25
C LEU A 593 -19.27 -17.11 13.63
N ALA A 594 -19.82 -17.86 14.58
CA ALA A 594 -19.97 -17.38 15.97
C ALA A 594 -18.62 -17.01 16.58
N GLU A 595 -17.62 -17.89 16.43
CA GLU A 595 -16.26 -17.63 16.91
C GLU A 595 -15.59 -16.45 16.17
N ALA A 596 -15.92 -16.25 14.89
CA ALA A 596 -15.43 -15.10 14.13
C ALA A 596 -15.97 -13.78 14.70
N TRP A 597 -17.26 -13.72 15.03
CA TRP A 597 -17.89 -12.56 15.69
C TRP A 597 -17.30 -12.31 17.08
N ASP A 598 -17.21 -13.33 17.93
CA ASP A 598 -16.61 -13.22 19.26
C ASP A 598 -15.17 -12.69 19.18
N ARG A 599 -14.40 -13.17 18.19
CA ARG A 599 -13.03 -12.72 17.97
C ARG A 599 -12.97 -11.27 17.49
N LEU A 600 -13.87 -10.86 16.60
CA LEU A 600 -13.95 -9.49 16.10
C LEU A 600 -14.33 -8.50 17.21
N ASP A 601 -15.26 -8.86 18.09
CA ASP A 601 -15.65 -8.04 19.23
C ASP A 601 -14.49 -7.89 20.24
N ALA A 602 -13.74 -8.97 20.48
CA ALA A 602 -12.54 -8.91 21.30
C ALA A 602 -11.44 -8.01 20.70
N ILE A 603 -11.31 -7.97 19.37
CA ILE A 603 -10.39 -7.05 18.67
C ILE A 603 -10.89 -5.61 18.78
N ALA A 604 -12.18 -5.38 18.56
CA ALA A 604 -12.79 -4.06 18.66
C ALA A 604 -12.68 -3.47 20.08
N ALA A 605 -12.69 -4.29 21.12
CA ALA A 605 -12.44 -3.83 22.48
C ALA A 605 -11.02 -3.27 22.69
N ILE A 606 -10.03 -3.76 21.94
CA ILE A 606 -8.63 -3.31 22.01
C ILE A 606 -8.38 -2.13 21.05
N TRP A 607 -9.02 -2.12 19.88
CA TRP A 607 -8.84 -1.12 18.83
C TRP A 607 -10.17 -0.54 18.32
N PRO A 608 -10.97 0.16 19.17
CA PRO A 608 -12.38 0.50 18.87
C PRO A 608 -12.59 1.36 17.62
N ASP A 609 -11.60 2.18 17.25
CA ASP A 609 -11.69 3.16 16.17
C ASP A 609 -10.91 2.73 14.91
N HIS A 610 -10.45 1.47 14.83
CA HIS A 610 -9.64 1.04 13.69
C HIS A 610 -10.50 0.85 12.42
N PRO A 611 -10.14 1.44 11.27
CA PRO A 611 -10.96 1.43 10.06
C PRO A 611 -11.27 0.03 9.54
N ASP A 612 -10.30 -0.89 9.56
CA ASP A 612 -10.48 -2.28 9.11
C ASP A 612 -11.57 -3.07 9.85
N LEU A 613 -12.02 -2.62 11.02
CA LEU A 613 -13.14 -3.26 11.73
C LEU A 613 -14.42 -3.19 10.91
N VAL A 614 -14.66 -2.10 10.19
CA VAL A 614 -15.86 -1.89 9.38
C VAL A 614 -15.90 -2.91 8.24
N GLU A 615 -14.78 -3.06 7.51
CA GLU A 615 -14.66 -4.04 6.43
C GLU A 615 -14.91 -5.48 6.92
N HIS A 616 -14.37 -5.84 8.09
CA HIS A 616 -14.56 -7.18 8.64
C HIS A 616 -15.99 -7.41 9.11
N ARG A 617 -16.64 -6.41 9.71
CA ARG A 617 -18.08 -6.47 10.04
C ARG A 617 -18.93 -6.66 8.78
N TYR A 618 -18.64 -5.91 7.73
CA TYR A 618 -19.29 -6.06 6.44
C TYR A 618 -19.16 -7.49 5.90
N ARG A 619 -17.95 -8.06 5.87
CA ARG A 619 -17.73 -9.42 5.38
C ARG A 619 -18.46 -10.50 6.18
N LEU A 620 -18.51 -10.37 7.51
CA LEU A 620 -19.28 -11.30 8.33
C LEU A 620 -20.78 -11.17 8.06
N MET A 621 -21.27 -9.95 7.79
CA MET A 621 -22.67 -9.70 7.40
C MET A 621 -23.06 -10.44 6.11
N LEU A 622 -22.15 -10.52 5.15
CA LEU A 622 -22.40 -11.23 3.89
C LEU A 622 -22.59 -12.74 4.08
N GLU A 623 -22.01 -13.32 5.14
CA GLU A 623 -22.16 -14.74 5.45
C GLU A 623 -23.36 -15.03 6.35
N GLN A 624 -23.74 -14.07 7.19
CA GLN A 624 -24.95 -14.13 8.01
C GLN A 624 -25.70 -12.81 7.90
N PRO A 625 -26.59 -12.69 6.91
CA PRO A 625 -27.37 -11.49 6.69
C PRO A 625 -28.23 -11.14 7.91
N ASP A 626 -28.07 -9.93 8.44
CA ASP A 626 -28.91 -9.34 9.49
C ASP A 626 -29.41 -7.98 8.98
N PRO A 627 -30.71 -7.86 8.65
CA PRO A 627 -31.28 -6.63 8.09
C PRO A 627 -31.09 -5.40 8.98
N VAL A 628 -31.14 -5.58 10.31
CA VAL A 628 -31.02 -4.47 11.27
C VAL A 628 -29.59 -3.95 11.28
N ARG A 629 -28.61 -4.85 11.34
CA ARG A 629 -27.19 -4.47 11.31
C ARG A 629 -26.77 -3.93 9.95
N ALA A 630 -27.30 -4.47 8.86
CA ALA A 630 -27.06 -3.96 7.52
C ALA A 630 -27.61 -2.53 7.35
N ALA A 631 -28.83 -2.26 7.83
CA ALA A 631 -29.40 -0.90 7.80
C ALA A 631 -28.54 0.10 8.60
N ALA A 632 -28.04 -0.31 9.77
CA ALA A 632 -27.14 0.52 10.57
C ALA A 632 -25.82 0.82 9.85
N LEU A 633 -25.27 -0.15 9.11
CA LEU A 633 -24.04 0.04 8.33
C LEU A 633 -24.29 0.96 7.12
N VAL A 634 -25.39 0.79 6.38
CA VAL A 634 -25.78 1.69 5.28
C VAL A 634 -25.95 3.13 5.75
N ALA A 635 -26.53 3.34 6.94
CA ALA A 635 -26.72 4.66 7.52
C ALA A 635 -25.41 5.30 8.01
N ALA A 636 -24.39 4.49 8.30
CA ALA A 636 -23.08 4.95 8.77
C ALA A 636 -22.07 5.20 7.64
N THR A 637 -22.36 4.74 6.42
CA THR A 637 -21.49 4.89 5.23
C THR A 637 -21.90 6.10 4.39
N ASP A 638 -20.95 6.96 4.02
CA ASP A 638 -21.17 8.11 3.13
C ASP A 638 -21.68 7.63 1.75
N PRO A 639 -22.75 8.24 1.19
CA PRO A 639 -23.24 7.95 -0.16
C PRO A 639 -22.19 8.06 -1.29
N ASP A 640 -21.17 8.90 -1.15
CA ASP A 640 -20.16 9.19 -2.17
C ASP A 640 -18.91 8.29 -2.08
N GLU A 641 -18.87 7.35 -1.14
CA GLU A 641 -17.75 6.42 -0.97
C GLU A 641 -17.60 5.41 -2.13
N GLN A 642 -16.35 4.97 -2.33
CA GLN A 642 -15.92 4.00 -3.36
C GLN A 642 -16.57 2.60 -3.26
N TRP A 643 -17.36 2.38 -2.20
CA TRP A 643 -18.10 1.16 -1.89
C TRP A 643 -19.51 1.11 -2.52
N GLN A 644 -19.76 1.81 -3.63
CA GLN A 644 -21.10 1.87 -4.23
C GLN A 644 -21.73 0.50 -4.44
N PHE A 645 -20.98 -0.49 -4.94
CA PHE A 645 -21.49 -1.86 -5.10
C PHE A 645 -21.82 -2.53 -3.76
N ASP A 646 -20.90 -2.48 -2.80
CA ASP A 646 -21.08 -3.09 -1.48
C ASP A 646 -22.23 -2.42 -0.70
N ARG A 647 -22.46 -1.11 -0.91
CA ARG A 647 -23.63 -0.38 -0.41
C ARG A 647 -24.93 -0.88 -1.05
N PHE A 648 -24.96 -1.18 -2.35
CA PHE A 648 -26.13 -1.80 -2.99
C PHE A 648 -26.44 -3.18 -2.40
N ILE A 649 -25.41 -3.99 -2.15
CA ILE A 649 -25.57 -5.30 -1.49
C ILE A 649 -26.09 -5.15 -0.05
N LEU A 650 -25.54 -4.21 0.72
CA LEU A 650 -26.01 -3.93 2.07
C LEU A 650 -27.45 -3.41 2.10
N THR A 651 -27.81 -2.54 1.16
CA THR A 651 -29.18 -2.04 1.02
C THR A 651 -30.13 -3.18 0.68
N HIS A 652 -29.70 -4.13 -0.17
CA HIS A 652 -30.47 -5.32 -0.45
C HIS A 652 -30.68 -6.19 0.80
N ILE A 653 -29.63 -6.43 1.59
CA ILE A 653 -29.75 -7.17 2.85
C ILE A 653 -30.67 -6.44 3.84
N ALA A 654 -30.58 -5.11 3.92
CA ALA A 654 -31.36 -4.28 4.83
C ALA A 654 -32.85 -4.21 4.48
N THR A 655 -33.18 -4.12 3.19
CA THR A 655 -34.54 -3.80 2.72
C THR A 655 -35.25 -4.96 2.01
N GLY A 656 -34.52 -6.00 1.59
CA GLY A 656 -35.00 -7.07 0.71
C GLY A 656 -35.23 -6.64 -0.75
N SER A 657 -35.10 -5.35 -1.07
CA SER A 657 -35.25 -4.81 -2.42
C SER A 657 -33.89 -4.66 -3.10
N HIS A 658 -33.78 -4.92 -4.40
CA HIS A 658 -32.61 -4.52 -5.17
C HIS A 658 -33.01 -4.06 -6.57
N ASP A 659 -32.38 -2.97 -7.02
CA ASP A 659 -32.42 -2.57 -8.42
C ASP A 659 -31.33 -3.36 -9.16
N SER A 660 -31.74 -4.40 -9.87
CA SER A 660 -30.82 -5.26 -10.62
C SER A 660 -30.07 -4.48 -11.71
N ALA A 661 -30.65 -3.43 -12.30
CA ALA A 661 -30.00 -2.64 -13.33
C ALA A 661 -28.93 -1.73 -12.73
N ALA A 662 -29.22 -1.08 -11.61
CA ALA A 662 -28.24 -0.27 -10.87
C ALA A 662 -27.10 -1.14 -10.32
N LEU A 663 -27.40 -2.34 -9.82
CA LEU A 663 -26.39 -3.28 -9.35
C LEU A 663 -25.49 -3.79 -10.48
N ASP A 664 -26.07 -4.15 -11.64
CA ASP A 664 -25.32 -4.55 -12.83
C ASP A 664 -24.41 -3.38 -13.31
N ALA A 665 -24.91 -2.14 -13.33
CA ALA A 665 -24.12 -0.96 -13.70
C ALA A 665 -22.97 -0.67 -12.71
N ALA A 666 -23.22 -0.76 -11.41
CA ALA A 666 -22.19 -0.60 -10.39
C ALA A 666 -21.08 -1.66 -10.52
N ALA A 667 -21.45 -2.92 -10.79
CA ALA A 667 -20.51 -4.00 -11.01
C ALA A 667 -19.58 -3.75 -12.22
N GLU A 668 -20.11 -3.20 -13.31
CA GLU A 668 -19.31 -2.83 -14.49
C GLU A 668 -18.32 -1.70 -14.20
N ILE A 669 -18.73 -0.70 -13.40
CA ILE A 669 -17.86 0.39 -12.97
C ILE A 669 -16.69 -0.17 -12.16
N GLU A 670 -16.95 -1.03 -11.18
CA GLU A 670 -15.89 -1.66 -10.39
C GLU A 670 -14.95 -2.51 -11.25
N TYR A 671 -15.53 -3.32 -12.15
CA TYR A 671 -14.75 -4.19 -13.03
C TYR A 671 -13.82 -3.40 -13.97
N SER A 672 -14.28 -2.27 -14.49
CA SER A 672 -13.46 -1.42 -15.37
C SER A 672 -12.26 -0.81 -14.66
N ARG A 673 -12.38 -0.52 -13.35
CA ARG A 673 -11.27 -0.04 -12.50
C ARG A 673 -10.33 -1.15 -12.08
N PHE A 674 -10.88 -2.32 -11.73
CA PHE A 674 -10.10 -3.45 -11.20
C PHE A 674 -10.65 -4.80 -11.65
N PRO A 675 -10.18 -5.38 -12.77
CA PRO A 675 -10.76 -6.59 -13.36
C PRO A 675 -10.80 -7.82 -12.42
N ALA A 676 -9.88 -7.93 -11.45
CA ALA A 676 -9.89 -9.03 -10.49
C ALA A 676 -11.07 -8.97 -9.50
N VAL A 677 -11.78 -7.83 -9.39
CA VAL A 677 -13.04 -7.73 -8.63
C VAL A 677 -14.11 -8.69 -9.14
N ALA A 678 -14.02 -9.18 -10.38
CA ALA A 678 -14.94 -10.17 -10.94
C ALA A 678 -15.08 -11.45 -10.08
N TYR A 679 -14.06 -11.82 -9.29
CA TYR A 679 -14.19 -12.92 -8.32
C TYR A 679 -15.12 -12.55 -7.14
N GLN A 680 -15.02 -11.32 -6.64
CA GLN A 680 -15.91 -10.77 -5.62
C GLN A 680 -17.33 -10.62 -6.16
N LEU A 681 -17.49 -10.08 -7.38
CA LEU A 681 -18.79 -9.98 -8.05
C LEU A 681 -19.43 -11.36 -8.23
N ALA A 682 -18.68 -12.37 -8.68
CA ALA A 682 -19.19 -13.74 -8.78
C ALA A 682 -19.67 -14.29 -7.42
N ALA A 683 -18.91 -14.03 -6.34
CA ALA A 683 -19.33 -14.41 -4.99
C ALA A 683 -20.62 -13.70 -4.57
N HIS A 684 -20.74 -12.41 -4.85
CA HIS A 684 -21.90 -11.59 -4.51
C HIS A 684 -23.16 -12.01 -5.25
N TYR A 685 -23.11 -12.16 -6.57
CA TYR A 685 -24.26 -12.68 -7.33
C TYR A 685 -24.66 -14.10 -6.91
N THR A 686 -23.71 -14.91 -6.43
CA THR A 686 -24.02 -16.22 -5.82
C THR A 686 -24.86 -16.07 -4.56
N ARG A 687 -24.53 -15.10 -3.68
CA ARG A 687 -25.28 -14.82 -2.44
C ARG A 687 -26.70 -14.33 -2.72
N LEU A 688 -26.90 -13.60 -3.82
CA LEU A 688 -28.23 -13.16 -4.28
C LEU A 688 -29.05 -14.29 -4.92
N GLY A 689 -28.49 -15.50 -5.05
CA GLY A 689 -29.14 -16.64 -5.70
C GLY A 689 -29.07 -16.62 -7.23
N ASP A 690 -28.38 -15.65 -7.85
CA ASP A 690 -28.22 -15.55 -9.30
C ASP A 690 -26.94 -16.25 -9.78
N ILE A 691 -27.00 -17.58 -9.84
CA ILE A 691 -25.89 -18.40 -10.31
C ILE A 691 -25.53 -18.11 -11.77
N ARG A 692 -26.50 -17.69 -12.59
CA ARG A 692 -26.25 -17.39 -14.00
C ARG A 692 -25.32 -16.18 -14.14
N ARG A 693 -25.64 -15.08 -13.46
CA ARG A 693 -24.77 -13.88 -13.43
C ARG A 693 -23.44 -14.16 -12.74
N ALA A 694 -23.43 -14.92 -11.64
CA ALA A 694 -22.21 -15.31 -10.97
C ALA A 694 -21.23 -16.04 -11.90
N LEU A 695 -21.74 -16.94 -12.75
CA LEU A 695 -20.93 -17.64 -13.75
C LEU A 695 -20.41 -16.72 -14.87
N ILE A 696 -21.16 -15.69 -15.27
CA ILE A 696 -20.69 -14.68 -16.25
C ILE A 696 -19.49 -13.92 -15.69
N TRP A 697 -19.59 -13.44 -14.44
CA TRP A 697 -18.48 -12.78 -13.76
C TRP A 697 -17.29 -13.72 -13.55
N LEU A 698 -17.55 -14.98 -13.19
CA LEU A 698 -16.48 -15.98 -13.06
C LEU A 698 -15.73 -16.18 -14.37
N ASP A 699 -16.40 -16.18 -15.53
CA ASP A 699 -15.75 -16.32 -16.83
C ASP A 699 -14.87 -15.11 -17.16
N ARG A 700 -15.39 -13.90 -16.90
CA ARG A 700 -14.68 -12.62 -17.10
C ARG A 700 -13.47 -12.44 -16.17
N ALA A 701 -13.50 -13.07 -14.99
CA ALA A 701 -12.42 -12.91 -14.02
C ALA A 701 -11.06 -13.28 -14.63
N PRO A 702 -10.00 -12.48 -14.41
CA PRO A 702 -8.72 -12.75 -15.04
C PRO A 702 -8.05 -13.98 -14.39
N VAL A 703 -7.12 -14.60 -15.12
CA VAL A 703 -6.24 -15.67 -14.61
C VAL A 703 -4.81 -15.18 -14.40
N ARG A 704 -4.60 -13.87 -14.55
CA ARG A 704 -3.38 -13.11 -14.28
C ARG A 704 -3.75 -11.86 -13.47
N GLN A 705 -2.82 -11.30 -12.70
CA GLN A 705 -3.05 -10.12 -11.84
C GLN A 705 -4.31 -10.24 -10.98
N THR A 706 -4.49 -11.42 -10.39
CA THR A 706 -5.70 -11.82 -9.66
C THR A 706 -5.68 -11.41 -8.20
N SER A 707 -4.51 -11.04 -7.66
CA SER A 707 -4.32 -10.62 -6.27
C SER A 707 -4.87 -11.59 -5.22
N GLY A 708 -4.97 -12.89 -5.53
CA GLY A 708 -5.55 -13.89 -4.61
C GLY A 708 -7.08 -13.85 -4.47
N GLN A 709 -7.77 -13.01 -5.25
CA GLN A 709 -9.22 -12.73 -5.13
C GLN A 709 -10.09 -13.98 -5.32
N TRP A 710 -9.62 -14.98 -6.09
CA TRP A 710 -10.33 -16.25 -6.28
C TRP A 710 -10.63 -16.99 -4.96
N SER A 711 -9.85 -16.73 -3.91
CA SER A 711 -10.04 -17.35 -2.60
C SER A 711 -11.34 -16.92 -1.90
N LEU A 712 -11.97 -15.81 -2.33
CA LEU A 712 -13.31 -15.42 -1.91
C LEU A 712 -14.38 -16.46 -2.30
N LEU A 713 -14.12 -17.25 -3.34
CA LEU A 713 -15.04 -18.28 -3.79
C LEU A 713 -15.08 -19.51 -2.89
N TYR A 714 -14.23 -19.59 -1.86
CA TYR A 714 -14.24 -20.68 -0.87
C TYR A 714 -15.13 -20.42 0.34
N TRP A 715 -15.76 -19.24 0.42
CA TRP A 715 -16.61 -18.90 1.56
C TRP A 715 -17.90 -19.74 1.58
N PRO A 716 -18.47 -20.05 2.75
CA PRO A 716 -19.64 -20.93 2.87
C PRO A 716 -20.83 -20.48 2.01
N SER A 717 -21.17 -19.18 2.03
CA SER A 717 -22.27 -18.61 1.24
C SER A 717 -22.11 -18.75 -0.28
N VAL A 718 -20.89 -19.01 -0.76
CA VAL A 718 -20.55 -19.14 -2.19
C VAL A 718 -20.56 -20.62 -2.64
N ALA A 719 -20.92 -21.57 -1.76
CA ALA A 719 -21.00 -23.00 -2.09
C ALA A 719 -21.82 -23.33 -3.35
N PRO A 720 -22.96 -22.68 -3.65
CA PRO A 720 -23.72 -22.95 -4.86
C PRO A 720 -22.91 -22.80 -6.16
N LEU A 721 -22.04 -21.78 -6.26
CA LEU A 721 -21.16 -21.60 -7.42
C LEU A 721 -20.13 -22.71 -7.54
N ARG A 722 -19.60 -23.21 -6.41
CA ARG A 722 -18.63 -24.32 -6.39
C ARG A 722 -19.21 -25.64 -6.89
N ARG A 723 -20.53 -25.82 -6.82
CA ARG A 723 -21.22 -27.01 -7.36
C ARG A 723 -21.20 -27.07 -8.87
N GLU A 724 -20.95 -25.95 -9.55
CA GLU A 724 -20.89 -25.88 -11.00
C GLU A 724 -19.51 -26.31 -11.55
N PRO A 725 -19.43 -27.19 -12.56
CA PRO A 725 -18.15 -27.62 -13.14
C PRO A 725 -17.28 -26.47 -13.68
N ARG A 726 -17.92 -25.36 -14.10
CA ARG A 726 -17.23 -24.14 -14.56
C ARG A 726 -16.34 -23.51 -13.49
N PHE A 727 -16.71 -23.61 -12.21
CA PHE A 727 -15.85 -23.19 -11.11
C PHE A 727 -14.55 -24.00 -11.09
N PHE A 728 -14.64 -25.32 -11.17
CA PHE A 728 -13.47 -26.19 -11.16
C PHE A 728 -12.57 -25.97 -12.38
N ALA A 729 -13.16 -25.77 -13.56
CA ALA A 729 -12.44 -25.39 -14.77
C ALA A 729 -11.69 -24.05 -14.60
N LYS A 730 -12.28 -23.06 -13.92
CA LYS A 730 -11.60 -21.81 -13.57
C LYS A 730 -10.39 -22.05 -12.67
N MET A 731 -10.53 -22.87 -11.63
CA MET A 731 -9.42 -23.25 -10.74
C MET A 731 -8.30 -23.99 -11.50
N ALA A 732 -8.65 -24.80 -12.50
CA ALA A 732 -7.68 -25.44 -13.39
C ALA A 732 -6.90 -24.41 -14.22
N ARG A 733 -7.57 -23.40 -14.78
CA ARG A 733 -6.90 -22.30 -15.53
C ARG A 733 -5.99 -21.45 -14.65
N LEU A 734 -6.28 -21.33 -13.35
CA LEU A 734 -5.37 -20.72 -12.36
C LEU A 734 -4.18 -21.63 -12.01
N GLY A 735 -4.19 -22.90 -12.42
CA GLY A 735 -3.17 -23.91 -12.16
C GLY A 735 -3.29 -24.58 -10.78
N LEU A 736 -4.42 -24.42 -10.09
CA LEU A 736 -4.63 -25.03 -8.76
C LEU A 736 -4.87 -26.53 -8.86
N VAL A 737 -5.52 -27.00 -9.93
CA VAL A 737 -5.74 -28.44 -10.16
C VAL A 737 -4.41 -29.19 -10.29
N ASP A 738 -3.45 -28.64 -11.04
CA ASP A 738 -2.11 -29.23 -11.13
C ASP A 738 -1.40 -29.27 -9.79
N TYR A 739 -1.56 -28.21 -8.98
CA TYR A 739 -1.03 -28.17 -7.62
C TYR A 739 -1.63 -29.28 -6.74
N TRP A 740 -2.96 -29.41 -6.67
CA TRP A 740 -3.63 -30.44 -5.87
C TRP A 740 -3.24 -31.86 -6.27
N ARG A 741 -3.11 -32.10 -7.57
CA ARG A 741 -2.65 -33.40 -8.10
C ARG A 741 -1.23 -33.70 -7.69
N ARG A 742 -0.32 -32.74 -7.82
CA ARG A 742 1.10 -32.92 -7.44
C ARG A 742 1.28 -33.17 -5.95
N GLU A 743 0.54 -32.46 -5.10
CA GLU A 743 0.57 -32.65 -3.65
C GLU A 743 -0.21 -33.89 -3.19
N ASN A 744 -0.93 -34.57 -4.10
CA ASN A 744 -1.88 -35.64 -3.80
C ASN A 744 -2.85 -35.27 -2.66
N ARG A 745 -3.28 -34.00 -2.63
CA ARG A 745 -4.13 -33.43 -1.59
C ARG A 745 -5.21 -32.57 -2.24
N TRP A 746 -6.46 -32.88 -1.94
CA TRP A 746 -7.63 -32.21 -2.51
C TRP A 746 -8.15 -31.12 -1.56
N PRO A 747 -8.65 -29.99 -2.09
CA PRO A 747 -9.19 -28.89 -1.31
C PRO A 747 -10.48 -29.29 -0.58
N ASP A 748 -10.82 -28.53 0.45
CA ASP A 748 -11.92 -28.88 1.37
C ASP A 748 -13.26 -28.98 0.63
N PHE A 749 -13.48 -28.09 -0.35
CA PHE A 749 -14.73 -28.06 -1.11
C PHE A 749 -15.00 -29.36 -1.88
N CYS A 750 -13.99 -30.16 -2.21
CA CYS A 750 -14.17 -31.44 -2.92
C CYS A 750 -14.94 -32.49 -2.08
N ARG A 751 -15.16 -32.22 -0.79
CA ARG A 751 -15.97 -33.04 0.11
C ARG A 751 -17.34 -32.43 0.39
N GLU A 752 -17.66 -31.27 -0.17
CA GLU A 752 -18.96 -30.63 0.02
C GLU A 752 -20.08 -31.45 -0.66
N PRO A 753 -21.26 -31.53 -0.02
CA PRO A 753 -22.40 -32.19 -0.62
C PRO A 753 -22.96 -31.37 -1.80
N GLY A 754 -23.46 -32.08 -2.81
CA GLY A 754 -24.16 -31.47 -3.95
C GLY A 754 -23.25 -30.94 -5.07
N LEU A 755 -21.94 -31.26 -5.05
CA LEU A 755 -21.09 -31.05 -6.22
C LEU A 755 -21.64 -31.84 -7.43
N ARG A 756 -21.70 -31.20 -8.59
CA ARG A 756 -22.13 -31.86 -9.85
C ARG A 756 -21.00 -32.59 -10.56
N TYR A 757 -19.83 -32.67 -9.93
CA TYR A 757 -18.62 -33.29 -10.47
C TYR A 757 -17.82 -33.92 -9.34
N ASP A 758 -17.06 -34.97 -9.65
CA ASP A 758 -16.03 -35.49 -8.77
C ASP A 758 -14.69 -34.82 -9.10
N CYS A 759 -14.05 -34.19 -8.11
CA CYS A 759 -12.83 -33.42 -8.35
C CYS A 759 -11.70 -34.23 -9.01
N ARG A 760 -11.56 -35.52 -8.67
CA ARG A 760 -10.48 -36.37 -9.22
C ARG A 760 -10.75 -36.71 -10.68
N ARG A 761 -11.98 -37.13 -10.99
CA ARG A 761 -12.42 -37.43 -12.36
C ARG A 761 -12.39 -36.19 -13.25
N GLU A 762 -12.89 -35.07 -12.74
CA GLU A 762 -12.92 -33.81 -13.50
C GLU A 762 -11.50 -33.28 -13.76
N ALA A 763 -10.60 -33.41 -12.79
CA ALA A 763 -9.19 -33.08 -13.00
C ALA A 763 -8.53 -33.94 -14.08
N ALA A 764 -8.81 -35.25 -14.11
CA ALA A 764 -8.31 -36.12 -15.18
C ALA A 764 -8.85 -35.69 -16.56
N ARG A 765 -10.17 -35.43 -16.65
CA ARG A 765 -10.84 -34.95 -17.86
C ARG A 765 -10.21 -33.66 -18.41
N LEU A 766 -9.93 -32.68 -17.54
CA LEU A 766 -9.33 -31.41 -17.95
C LEU A 766 -7.89 -31.55 -18.43
N VAL A 767 -7.12 -32.47 -17.85
CA VAL A 767 -5.74 -32.77 -18.27
C VAL A 767 -5.72 -33.45 -19.64
N ASP A 768 -6.61 -34.41 -19.86
CA ASP A 768 -6.70 -35.10 -21.14
C ASP A 768 -7.15 -34.14 -22.26
N ALA A 769 -8.10 -33.25 -21.98
CA ALA A 769 -8.50 -32.19 -22.90
C ALA A 769 -7.35 -31.21 -23.23
N ALA A 770 -6.53 -30.84 -22.25
CA ALA A 770 -5.37 -29.98 -22.49
C ALA A 770 -4.30 -30.68 -23.35
N ARG A 771 -4.09 -32.00 -23.14
CA ARG A 771 -3.18 -32.81 -23.95
C ARG A 771 -3.65 -32.96 -25.39
N SER A 772 -4.95 -33.18 -25.62
CA SER A 772 -5.50 -33.29 -26.97
C SER A 772 -5.40 -31.99 -27.76
N ILE A 773 -5.58 -30.83 -27.11
CA ILE A 773 -5.42 -29.51 -27.75
C ILE A 773 -3.96 -29.28 -28.16
N ASN A 774 -2.99 -29.61 -27.29
CA ASN A 774 -1.57 -29.48 -27.61
C ASN A 774 -1.11 -30.46 -28.70
N ALA A 775 -1.65 -31.68 -28.73
CA ALA A 775 -1.37 -32.65 -29.78
C ALA A 775 -1.95 -32.20 -31.15
N GLY A 776 -3.16 -31.63 -31.16
CA GLY A 776 -3.76 -31.05 -32.37
C GLY A 776 -3.01 -29.82 -32.90
N SER A 777 -2.53 -28.94 -32.02
CA SER A 777 -1.68 -27.79 -32.40
C SER A 777 -0.29 -28.19 -32.91
N ALA A 778 0.23 -29.35 -32.50
CA ALA A 778 1.50 -29.88 -32.98
C ALA A 778 1.35 -30.64 -34.31
N ALA A 779 0.17 -31.16 -34.61
CA ALA A 779 -0.16 -31.77 -35.90
C ALA A 779 -0.57 -30.74 -36.97
N SER A 780 -0.86 -29.49 -36.58
CA SER A 780 -1.21 -28.38 -37.49
C SER A 780 -0.06 -27.41 -37.75
N ARG A 781 1.14 -27.69 -37.25
CA ARG A 781 2.41 -27.01 -37.56
C ARG A 781 3.32 -28.01 -38.24
#